data_AF-A0A151Z534-F1
#
_entry.id   AF-A0A151Z534-F1
#
_cell.length_a   1.000
_cell.length_b   1.000
_cell.length_c   1.000
_cell.angle_alpha   90.00
_cell.angle_beta   90.00
_cell.angle_gamma   90.00
#
_symmetry.space_group_name_H-M   'P 1'
#
loop_
_entity.id
_entity.type
_entity.pdbx_description
1 polymer ?
#
loop_
_entity_poly.entity_id
_entity_poly.type
_entity_poly.pdbx_seq_one_letter_code
_entity_poly.pdbx_strand_id
1 'polypeptide(L)'
;MGFKLSLATLSKLYFQFIGALLKEKQLQYRIWSIEDYIEYSIHLVSPFCLLSNRIECIDISTDICQNSVCISLNGDLISSVKALKLTALNPSLDDTFGSPGSSVVTYKVPFIPKLKNMESFSILQDYGTSFEIEAFQLPKDSLKHVSLDFNFSGGLAAFGTNEWYNKYYPLLGSQSSSLKTLEIKTIYDPLINPLVEHLLEDTILQLNITSLTIQLVFSYQQIEPYESYGKLLDAICTFENLEHLSIIPSRVTMEHTDKWIYYLENHAKKLHSLYLFTGGVNNYTPIFNVINEHTPIRRLELNIIDASHEPLHFSNLDYLKLQGLQVQINPLSVIKELDFSKSFQVNNIAEFLKSNKTIHTLSVMLGQELISVLQNHPSLKILNISNYDDQDLENLLLACNCSICAKCLSAGGHQTHNIEDIDDVFENTLKKSREMKNNNNLLQTISEKKLENETFFQNEIQGHYDSQVDNISKFFRDLHDKLHYKEVELKRELKSHFDDNVEEYFKSMTKIEDQLNFYNSFFDQYKQYIDPTSRSNDLKSSDKIVHDKLDFIGRFIQLSKTIDEEVEYIKYIPILNKDIETMELIKAPNKDWPILNQFVYKCFQDQEIERVDSVSSDFMIIIKKNCTPSVTLPDIIENRLYQTVCGNVIYYFDKGKSYTIDVSNYDNAQWIATDCDIDSSYALFSIIFDNSKHIYLFGGVNTISQKETKSIYKYNFEKHQMDLLKIEMLHPSKYHNLGIDKKNENIYIIGGYNEAEGYLNRIDRLCLSDNTIHHIQSFTETILNGCYDHINDIFYMLTLTRPFKFLKYSVKRNQTITLSAPPIVIPDADTIRLFKIYFDGNNAVHFFYPKFPSVLYKYDIVNAKWSENRIVFKKLEDN
;
A
#
# COMPACT_ATOMS: atom_id res chain seq x y z
N MET A 1 31.85 75.26 -15.40
CA MET A 1 30.37 75.16 -15.37
C MET A 1 30.01 73.69 -15.34
N GLY A 2 29.55 73.18 -14.20
CA GLY A 2 29.14 71.78 -14.06
C GLY A 2 27.82 71.73 -13.28
N PHE A 3 26.78 71.19 -13.90
CA PHE A 3 25.49 70.97 -13.25
C PHE A 3 25.49 69.58 -12.59
N LYS A 4 25.18 69.53 -11.29
CA LYS A 4 24.79 68.30 -10.59
C LYS A 4 23.27 68.13 -10.75
N LEU A 5 22.85 67.04 -11.40
CA LEU A 5 21.45 66.59 -11.40
C LEU A 5 21.31 65.47 -10.35
N SER A 6 20.27 65.53 -9.52
CA SER A 6 19.97 64.49 -8.53
C SER A 6 19.39 63.25 -9.20
N LEU A 7 19.58 62.08 -8.57
CA LEU A 7 19.06 60.78 -9.04
C LEU A 7 17.53 60.77 -9.24
N ALA A 8 16.82 61.58 -8.44
CA ALA A 8 15.39 61.80 -8.58
C ALA A 8 15.02 62.48 -9.91
N THR A 9 15.86 63.42 -10.37
CA THR A 9 15.64 64.12 -11.65
C THR A 9 15.96 63.23 -12.84
N LEU A 10 16.96 62.35 -12.73
CA LEU A 10 17.28 61.32 -13.74
C LEU A 10 16.16 60.27 -13.86
N SER A 11 15.61 59.81 -12.74
CA SER A 11 14.45 58.90 -12.73
C SER A 11 13.22 59.57 -13.35
N LYS A 12 12.97 60.84 -13.03
CA LYS A 12 11.85 61.61 -13.62
C LYS A 12 12.00 61.77 -15.14
N LEU A 13 13.21 62.01 -15.65
CA LEU A 13 13.50 62.11 -17.08
C LEU A 13 13.39 60.75 -17.80
N TYR A 14 13.83 59.66 -17.15
CA TYR A 14 13.71 58.29 -17.68
C TYR A 14 12.25 57.87 -17.85
N PHE A 15 11.41 58.14 -16.84
CA PHE A 15 9.96 57.87 -16.93
C PHE A 15 9.22 58.80 -17.91
N GLN A 16 9.67 60.05 -18.08
CA GLN A 16 9.15 60.93 -19.15
C GLN A 16 9.50 60.43 -20.55
N PHE A 17 10.69 59.85 -20.74
CA PHE A 17 11.13 59.29 -22.02
C PHE A 17 10.36 58.01 -22.39
N ILE A 18 10.16 57.10 -21.42
CA ILE A 18 9.36 55.89 -21.62
C ILE A 18 7.87 56.22 -21.84
N GLY A 19 7.33 57.20 -21.12
CA GLY A 19 5.94 57.65 -21.31
C GLY A 19 5.66 58.23 -22.71
N ALA A 20 6.66 58.86 -23.34
CA ALA A 20 6.54 59.36 -24.71
C ALA A 20 6.60 58.24 -25.77
N LEU A 21 7.35 57.17 -25.50
CA LEU A 21 7.49 56.01 -26.38
C LEU A 21 6.27 55.07 -26.38
N LEU A 22 5.49 55.05 -25.29
CA LEU A 22 4.39 54.10 -25.09
C LEU A 22 3.01 54.61 -25.54
N LYS A 23 2.93 55.78 -26.19
CA LYS A 23 1.65 56.39 -26.61
C LYS A 23 0.94 55.69 -27.79
N GLU A 24 1.48 54.58 -28.32
CA GLU A 24 1.00 53.95 -29.57
C GLU A 24 0.56 52.47 -29.49
N LYS A 25 0.56 51.76 -28.34
CA LYS A 25 0.12 50.33 -28.31
C LYS A 25 -0.67 49.94 -27.06
N GLN A 26 -1.71 49.11 -27.23
CA GLN A 26 -2.42 48.40 -26.15
C GLN A 26 -1.43 47.50 -25.40
N LEU A 27 -1.34 47.60 -24.07
CA LEU A 27 -0.30 46.93 -23.28
C LEU A 27 -0.87 46.24 -22.03
N GLN A 28 -0.34 45.03 -21.76
CA GLN A 28 -0.35 44.36 -20.45
C GLN A 28 0.79 44.93 -19.59
N TYR A 29 0.55 45.14 -18.30
CA TYR A 29 1.57 45.63 -17.36
C TYR A 29 2.06 44.48 -16.46
N ARG A 30 3.39 44.34 -16.35
CA ARG A 30 4.07 43.41 -15.43
C ARG A 30 5.14 44.20 -14.67
N ILE A 31 5.08 44.23 -13.35
CA ILE A 31 5.99 45.02 -12.50
C ILE A 31 6.90 44.05 -11.73
N TRP A 32 8.21 44.29 -11.78
CA TRP A 32 9.24 43.57 -11.01
C TRP A 32 9.95 44.56 -10.08
N SER A 33 10.22 44.22 -8.81
CA SER A 33 11.01 45.06 -7.89
C SER A 33 12.43 44.52 -7.69
N ILE A 34 13.40 45.40 -7.48
CA ILE A 34 14.82 45.07 -7.27
C ILE A 34 15.19 45.19 -5.78
N GLU A 35 16.10 44.32 -5.34
CA GLU A 35 16.64 44.13 -3.98
C GLU A 35 17.32 45.39 -3.41
N ASP A 36 16.97 45.78 -2.18
CA ASP A 36 17.90 46.14 -1.10
C ASP A 36 17.18 46.58 0.19
N TYR A 37 17.86 46.46 1.34
CA TYR A 37 17.36 46.64 2.70
C TYR A 37 16.79 48.05 2.99
N ILE A 38 15.46 48.19 3.13
CA ILE A 38 14.69 49.14 3.97
C ILE A 38 13.17 48.85 3.80
N GLU A 39 12.34 49.15 4.80
CA GLU A 39 10.87 49.05 4.79
C GLU A 39 10.26 49.83 3.59
N TYR A 40 9.72 49.12 2.58
CA TYR A 40 9.12 49.75 1.40
C TYR A 40 7.59 49.89 1.54
N SER A 41 7.09 51.12 1.44
CA SER A 41 5.72 51.39 1.01
C SER A 41 5.72 51.60 -0.50
N ILE A 42 5.22 50.63 -1.29
CA ILE A 42 5.08 50.82 -2.74
C ILE A 42 3.82 51.64 -2.99
N HIS A 43 3.99 52.96 -3.12
CA HIS A 43 2.95 53.84 -3.62
C HIS A 43 2.98 53.87 -5.15
N LEU A 44 2.04 53.19 -5.80
CA LEU A 44 1.81 53.31 -7.24
C LEU A 44 1.18 54.69 -7.55
N VAL A 45 2.00 55.75 -7.53
CA VAL A 45 1.61 57.09 -7.99
C VAL A 45 2.39 57.40 -9.26
N SER A 46 1.90 56.90 -10.39
CA SER A 46 2.28 57.43 -11.70
C SER A 46 1.12 58.23 -12.29
N PRO A 47 1.30 59.54 -12.59
CA PRO A 47 0.30 60.35 -13.28
C PRO A 47 -0.03 59.86 -14.70
N PHE A 48 0.73 58.89 -15.24
CA PHE A 48 0.60 58.43 -16.63
C PHE A 48 -0.47 57.35 -16.84
N CYS A 49 -0.99 56.74 -15.78
CA CYS A 49 -2.10 55.77 -15.88
C CYS A 49 -3.46 56.44 -16.19
N LEU A 50 -3.54 57.77 -16.20
CA LEU A 50 -4.76 58.54 -16.47
C LEU A 50 -5.19 58.58 -17.97
N LEU A 51 -4.42 57.99 -18.90
CA LEU A 51 -4.67 58.14 -20.35
C LEU A 51 -5.11 56.87 -21.08
N SER A 52 -5.21 55.71 -20.41
CA SER A 52 -5.78 54.50 -21.04
C SER A 52 -7.01 54.00 -20.27
N ASN A 53 -8.20 54.21 -20.83
CA ASN A 53 -9.49 53.82 -20.23
C ASN A 53 -9.75 52.29 -20.14
N ARG A 54 -8.74 51.43 -20.29
CA ARG A 54 -8.90 49.96 -20.32
C ARG A 54 -7.67 49.23 -19.76
N ILE A 55 -7.71 48.88 -18.48
CA ILE A 55 -6.80 47.89 -17.89
C ILE A 55 -7.56 46.56 -17.82
N GLU A 56 -7.20 45.58 -18.64
CA GLU A 56 -7.92 44.30 -18.67
C GLU A 56 -7.47 43.34 -17.55
N CYS A 57 -6.19 43.35 -17.17
CA CYS A 57 -5.65 42.46 -16.15
C CYS A 57 -4.55 43.15 -15.33
N ILE A 58 -4.54 42.91 -14.02
CA ILE A 58 -3.44 43.26 -13.10
C ILE A 58 -2.91 41.96 -12.50
N ASP A 59 -1.62 41.68 -12.67
CA ASP A 59 -0.91 40.56 -12.03
C ASP A 59 0.15 41.13 -11.08
N ILE A 60 0.00 40.81 -9.79
CA ILE A 60 0.92 41.24 -8.74
C ILE A 60 1.66 40.01 -8.22
N SER A 61 2.96 39.94 -8.52
CA SER A 61 3.87 38.91 -8.02
C SER A 61 4.93 39.55 -7.15
N THR A 62 5.21 38.97 -5.98
CA THR A 62 6.23 39.49 -5.06
C THR A 62 7.12 38.38 -4.53
N ASP A 63 8.44 38.55 -4.65
CA ASP A 63 9.47 37.59 -4.23
C ASP A 63 10.27 38.09 -3.00
N ILE A 64 9.59 38.72 -2.01
CA ILE A 64 10.27 39.47 -0.93
C ILE A 64 10.34 38.67 0.38
N CYS A 65 11.54 38.53 0.96
CA CYS A 65 11.84 37.80 2.22
C CYS A 65 11.55 38.57 3.54
N GLN A 66 10.57 39.46 3.62
CA GLN A 66 10.34 40.27 4.84
C GLN A 66 8.93 40.09 5.43
N ASN A 67 8.81 40.26 6.75
CA ASN A 67 7.62 39.91 7.54
C ASN A 67 6.31 40.64 7.16
N SER A 68 6.36 41.72 6.38
CA SER A 68 5.14 42.38 5.85
C SER A 68 5.40 43.23 4.60
N VAL A 69 4.60 43.01 3.54
CA VAL A 69 4.55 43.87 2.34
C VAL A 69 3.16 44.51 2.27
N CYS A 70 3.09 45.84 2.07
CA CYS A 70 1.83 46.58 1.94
C CYS A 70 1.67 47.14 0.51
N ILE A 71 0.62 46.74 -0.20
CA ILE A 71 0.36 47.12 -1.60
C ILE A 71 -0.79 48.13 -1.69
N SER A 72 -0.52 49.43 -1.76
CA SER A 72 -1.60 50.44 -1.88
C SER A 72 -1.92 50.75 -3.35
N LEU A 73 -3.16 50.44 -3.77
CA LEU A 73 -3.70 50.80 -5.08
C LEU A 73 -4.59 52.05 -4.95
N ASN A 74 -4.38 53.07 -5.79
CA ASN A 74 -5.15 54.31 -5.75
C ASN A 74 -6.54 54.14 -6.40
N GLY A 75 -7.60 54.58 -5.72
CA GLY A 75 -9.00 54.18 -5.97
C GLY A 75 -9.58 54.55 -7.34
N ASP A 76 -9.10 55.60 -8.00
CA ASP A 76 -9.68 56.08 -9.27
C ASP A 76 -9.31 55.19 -10.49
N LEU A 77 -8.24 54.40 -10.38
CA LEU A 77 -7.69 53.57 -11.46
C LEU A 77 -8.39 52.21 -11.62
N ILE A 78 -9.17 51.83 -10.62
CA ILE A 78 -9.55 50.44 -10.36
C ILE A 78 -10.91 50.07 -10.99
N SER A 79 -11.72 51.07 -11.35
CA SER A 79 -13.07 50.84 -11.91
C SER A 79 -13.09 50.12 -13.27
N SER A 80 -11.95 50.03 -13.97
CA SER A 80 -11.84 49.42 -15.30
C SER A 80 -11.20 48.02 -15.32
N VAL A 81 -10.72 47.52 -14.16
CA VAL A 81 -10.00 46.23 -14.06
C VAL A 81 -10.97 45.07 -14.23
N LYS A 82 -10.74 44.24 -15.26
CA LYS A 82 -11.54 43.02 -15.51
C LYS A 82 -10.98 41.78 -14.82
N ALA A 83 -9.68 41.69 -14.60
CA ALA A 83 -9.05 40.56 -13.92
C ALA A 83 -7.97 41.00 -12.93
N LEU A 84 -7.90 40.36 -11.76
CA LEU A 84 -6.86 40.57 -10.77
C LEU A 84 -6.25 39.22 -10.35
N LYS A 85 -4.93 39.10 -10.48
CA LYS A 85 -4.14 37.96 -10.00
C LYS A 85 -3.16 38.40 -8.91
N LEU A 86 -3.19 37.70 -7.78
CA LEU A 86 -2.26 37.89 -6.66
C LEU A 86 -1.41 36.63 -6.53
N THR A 87 -0.09 36.78 -6.57
CA THR A 87 0.88 35.69 -6.52
C THR A 87 1.89 35.96 -5.41
N ALA A 88 1.88 35.13 -4.36
CA ALA A 88 2.90 35.13 -3.32
C ALA A 88 3.81 33.91 -3.49
N LEU A 89 5.08 34.15 -3.82
CA LEU A 89 6.09 33.11 -4.00
C LEU A 89 7.06 33.13 -2.83
N ASN A 90 7.47 31.96 -2.34
CA ASN A 90 8.51 31.86 -1.34
C ASN A 90 9.87 31.67 -2.03
N PRO A 91 10.82 32.62 -1.90
CA PRO A 91 12.08 32.58 -2.64
C PRO A 91 13.10 31.53 -2.12
N SER A 92 12.86 30.87 -0.98
CA SER A 92 13.80 29.88 -0.42
C SER A 92 13.36 28.43 -0.65
N LEU A 93 13.67 27.90 -1.82
CA LEU A 93 13.76 26.45 -2.07
C LEU A 93 15.17 26.14 -2.57
N ASP A 94 16.14 26.24 -1.65
CA ASP A 94 17.47 25.66 -1.84
C ASP A 94 17.57 24.47 -0.86
N ASP A 95 17.55 23.25 -1.40
CA ASP A 95 17.33 21.97 -0.69
C ASP A 95 18.47 21.52 0.26
N THR A 96 19.26 22.44 0.83
CA THR A 96 20.53 22.09 1.51
C THR A 96 20.69 22.51 2.97
N PHE A 97 19.66 23.03 3.67
CA PHE A 97 19.79 23.30 5.12
C PHE A 97 18.59 22.81 5.95
N GLY A 98 18.91 22.09 7.03
CA GLY A 98 17.96 21.43 7.91
C GLY A 98 17.09 22.36 8.78
N SER A 99 15.92 21.82 9.14
CA SER A 99 14.86 22.36 10.02
C SER A 99 14.31 23.75 9.65
N PRO A 100 13.07 23.86 9.14
CA PRO A 100 12.46 25.14 8.85
C PRO A 100 12.11 25.88 10.15
N GLY A 101 12.71 27.05 10.35
CA GLY A 101 12.23 28.04 11.32
C GLY A 101 10.87 28.60 10.87
N SER A 102 9.94 28.76 11.81
CA SER A 102 8.53 29.09 11.60
C SER A 102 8.25 30.58 11.31
N SER A 103 8.88 31.18 10.31
CA SER A 103 8.56 32.55 9.89
C SER A 103 7.58 32.54 8.72
N VAL A 104 6.32 32.91 8.97
CA VAL A 104 5.33 33.13 7.92
C VAL A 104 5.41 34.57 7.43
N VAL A 105 5.58 34.77 6.12
CA VAL A 105 5.51 36.10 5.50
C VAL A 105 4.04 36.48 5.30
N THR A 106 3.60 37.61 5.85
CA THR A 106 2.21 38.09 5.72
C THR A 106 2.11 39.28 4.77
N TYR A 107 1.41 39.13 3.65
CA TYR A 107 1.14 40.18 2.68
C TYR A 107 -0.12 40.94 3.07
N LYS A 108 0.00 42.21 3.46
CA LYS A 108 -1.15 43.08 3.74
C LYS A 108 -1.65 43.70 2.45
N VAL A 109 -2.85 43.33 2.04
CA VAL A 109 -3.56 43.96 0.93
C VAL A 109 -4.54 44.98 1.53
N PRO A 110 -4.23 46.29 1.50
CA PRO A 110 -5.09 47.31 2.04
C PRO A 110 -6.42 47.39 1.27
N PHE A 111 -7.44 47.91 1.96
CA PHE A 111 -8.79 48.15 1.45
C PHE A 111 -8.80 48.73 0.04
N ILE A 112 -9.41 48.02 -0.92
CA ILE A 112 -9.65 48.51 -2.27
C ILE A 112 -11.12 48.95 -2.38
N PRO A 113 -11.42 50.25 -2.39
CA PRO A 113 -12.79 50.70 -2.55
C PRO A 113 -13.26 50.50 -4.00
N LYS A 114 -14.28 49.64 -4.19
CA LYS A 114 -15.15 49.57 -5.39
C LYS A 114 -14.49 49.14 -6.71
N LEU A 115 -14.13 47.86 -6.80
CA LEU A 115 -14.04 47.14 -8.09
C LEU A 115 -15.47 46.92 -8.60
N LYS A 116 -15.92 47.60 -9.68
CA LYS A 116 -17.29 47.45 -10.22
C LYS A 116 -17.41 46.48 -11.40
N ASN A 117 -16.32 46.24 -12.13
CA ASN A 117 -16.33 45.54 -13.42
C ASN A 117 -15.37 44.34 -13.46
N MET A 118 -14.95 43.83 -12.29
CA MET A 118 -14.03 42.70 -12.24
C MET A 118 -14.78 41.40 -12.55
N GLU A 119 -14.34 40.70 -13.58
CA GLU A 119 -14.91 39.44 -14.06
C GLU A 119 -14.15 38.22 -13.54
N SER A 120 -12.85 38.36 -13.23
CA SER A 120 -12.00 37.26 -12.76
C SER A 120 -11.12 37.67 -11.57
N PHE A 121 -10.97 36.78 -10.60
CA PHE A 121 -10.07 36.92 -9.46
C PHE A 121 -9.27 35.63 -9.24
N SER A 122 -7.97 35.73 -9.05
CA SER A 122 -7.12 34.55 -8.77
C SER A 122 -6.08 34.82 -7.69
N ILE A 123 -5.96 33.90 -6.73
CA ILE A 123 -4.90 33.90 -5.71
C ILE A 123 -4.03 32.65 -5.93
N LEU A 124 -2.72 32.84 -6.01
CA LEU A 124 -1.72 31.78 -5.91
C LEU A 124 -0.89 32.01 -4.64
N GLN A 125 -0.93 31.05 -3.72
CA GLN A 125 -0.23 31.11 -2.44
C GLN A 125 0.71 29.92 -2.30
N ASP A 126 2.01 30.20 -2.15
CA ASP A 126 3.06 29.21 -1.97
C ASP A 126 3.41 28.98 -0.48
N TYR A 127 4.12 27.90 -0.18
CA TYR A 127 4.43 27.47 1.19
C TYR A 127 5.09 28.59 2.03
N GLY A 128 4.64 28.80 3.27
CA GLY A 128 5.22 29.79 4.20
C GLY A 128 4.78 31.25 3.97
N THR A 129 3.85 31.49 3.05
CA THR A 129 3.25 32.82 2.82
C THR A 129 1.82 32.89 3.34
N SER A 130 1.30 34.08 3.66
CA SER A 130 -0.13 34.31 3.94
C SER A 130 -0.57 35.69 3.46
N PHE A 131 -1.83 35.83 3.02
CA PHE A 131 -2.41 37.14 2.70
C PHE A 131 -3.29 37.62 3.85
N GLU A 132 -3.12 38.87 4.30
CA GLU A 132 -4.04 39.59 5.18
C GLU A 132 -4.75 40.67 4.37
N ILE A 133 -6.02 40.41 4.07
CA ILE A 133 -6.83 41.26 3.21
C ILE A 133 -7.75 42.10 4.09
N GLU A 134 -7.45 43.38 4.25
CA GLU A 134 -8.29 44.28 5.06
C GLU A 134 -9.54 44.69 4.25
N ALA A 135 -10.70 44.13 4.62
CA ALA A 135 -12.04 44.53 4.17
C ALA A 135 -12.26 44.59 2.64
N PHE A 136 -11.84 43.57 1.89
CA PHE A 136 -12.04 43.52 0.45
C PHE A 136 -13.46 43.07 0.07
N GLN A 137 -14.21 43.93 -0.64
CA GLN A 137 -15.51 43.57 -1.21
C GLN A 137 -15.35 43.28 -2.71
N LEU A 138 -15.56 42.02 -3.09
CA LEU A 138 -15.69 41.62 -4.49
C LEU A 138 -16.97 42.23 -5.10
N PRO A 139 -16.97 42.65 -6.38
CA PRO A 139 -18.20 43.08 -7.04
C PRO A 139 -19.20 41.93 -7.12
N LYS A 140 -20.37 42.14 -6.49
CA LYS A 140 -21.45 41.14 -6.43
C LYS A 140 -22.04 40.77 -7.80
N ASP A 141 -22.02 41.70 -8.75
CA ASP A 141 -22.77 41.58 -10.01
C ASP A 141 -21.90 41.26 -11.24
N SER A 142 -20.57 41.36 -11.14
CA SER A 142 -19.67 41.21 -12.30
C SER A 142 -18.71 40.03 -12.22
N LEU A 143 -18.50 39.44 -11.05
CA LEU A 143 -17.50 38.39 -10.84
C LEU A 143 -17.99 37.05 -11.39
N LYS A 144 -17.38 36.59 -12.49
CA LYS A 144 -17.76 35.36 -13.19
C LYS A 144 -16.87 34.18 -12.82
N HIS A 145 -15.59 34.44 -12.50
CA HIS A 145 -14.56 33.43 -12.27
C HIS A 145 -13.75 33.70 -11.01
N VAL A 146 -13.55 32.68 -10.18
CA VAL A 146 -12.62 32.70 -9.03
C VAL A 146 -11.70 31.48 -9.10
N SER A 147 -10.39 31.71 -9.02
CA SER A 147 -9.38 30.64 -8.93
C SER A 147 -8.59 30.78 -7.62
N LEU A 148 -8.53 29.71 -6.83
CA LEU A 148 -7.72 29.65 -5.63
C LEU A 148 -6.72 28.50 -5.78
N ASP A 149 -5.43 28.83 -5.81
CA ASP A 149 -4.35 27.87 -6.02
C ASP A 149 -3.42 27.87 -4.79
N PHE A 150 -3.41 26.75 -4.08
CA PHE A 150 -2.71 26.58 -2.81
C PHE A 150 -1.68 25.46 -2.90
N ASN A 151 -0.41 25.84 -2.79
CA ASN A 151 0.71 24.92 -2.89
C ASN A 151 1.27 24.63 -1.47
N PHE A 152 0.67 23.66 -0.76
CA PHE A 152 1.12 23.25 0.57
C PHE A 152 1.90 21.93 0.50
N SER A 153 3.23 21.98 0.46
CA SER A 153 4.09 20.81 0.60
C SER A 153 4.86 20.89 1.93
N GLY A 154 4.22 20.52 3.04
CA GLY A 154 4.83 20.51 4.38
C GLY A 154 3.81 20.73 5.49
N GLY A 155 3.81 19.87 6.51
CA GLY A 155 2.73 19.74 7.50
C GLY A 155 2.27 21.05 8.17
N LEU A 156 0.96 21.30 8.11
CA LEU A 156 0.25 22.41 8.75
C LEU A 156 0.10 22.19 10.26
N ALA A 157 1.16 22.38 11.04
CA ALA A 157 1.05 22.46 12.51
C ALA A 157 0.86 23.91 13.03
N ALA A 158 1.02 24.93 12.18
CA ALA A 158 1.16 26.33 12.62
C ALA A 158 -0.08 27.22 12.41
N PHE A 159 -1.13 26.77 11.70
CA PHE A 159 -2.35 27.55 11.49
C PHE A 159 -3.57 26.80 12.03
N GLY A 160 -4.29 27.40 12.98
CA GLY A 160 -5.59 26.88 13.42
C GLY A 160 -6.62 27.00 12.29
N THR A 161 -7.35 25.92 12.02
CA THR A 161 -8.41 25.85 10.98
C THR A 161 -9.43 27.01 11.05
N ASN A 162 -9.71 27.50 12.26
CA ASN A 162 -10.64 28.62 12.51
C ASN A 162 -10.11 29.99 12.03
N GLU A 163 -8.81 30.25 12.05
CA GLU A 163 -8.26 31.53 11.59
C GLU A 163 -8.34 31.67 10.07
N TRP A 164 -8.15 30.57 9.34
CA TRP A 164 -8.28 30.57 7.88
C TRP A 164 -9.72 30.82 7.43
N TYR A 165 -10.69 30.12 8.04
CA TYR A 165 -12.13 30.28 7.74
C TYR A 165 -12.54 31.75 7.93
N ASN A 166 -12.22 32.34 9.08
CA ASN A 166 -12.58 33.74 9.36
C ASN A 166 -11.92 34.75 8.40
N LYS A 167 -10.79 34.40 7.78
CA LYS A 167 -10.02 35.30 6.90
C LYS A 167 -10.53 35.30 5.45
N TYR A 168 -10.92 34.13 4.92
CA TYR A 168 -11.36 34.00 3.53
C TYR A 168 -12.87 33.86 3.36
N TYR A 169 -13.62 33.45 4.38
CA TYR A 169 -15.09 33.39 4.35
C TYR A 169 -15.74 34.73 3.96
N PRO A 170 -15.30 35.91 4.44
CA PRO A 170 -15.88 37.19 4.01
C PRO A 170 -15.72 37.49 2.52
N LEU A 171 -14.73 36.91 1.84
CA LEU A 171 -14.54 37.07 0.39
C LEU A 171 -15.61 36.30 -0.41
N LEU A 172 -15.95 35.09 0.05
CA LEU A 172 -16.86 34.19 -0.67
C LEU A 172 -18.32 34.31 -0.20
N GLY A 173 -18.55 34.61 1.09
CA GLY A 173 -19.87 34.68 1.73
C GLY A 173 -20.70 35.92 1.37
N SER A 174 -20.22 36.81 0.50
CA SER A 174 -21.03 37.91 0.00
C SER A 174 -21.79 37.46 -1.26
N GLN A 175 -23.12 37.36 -1.14
CA GLN A 175 -24.06 36.92 -2.19
C GLN A 175 -23.73 37.47 -3.59
N SER A 176 -22.93 36.73 -4.36
CA SER A 176 -22.74 36.95 -5.79
C SER A 176 -23.61 35.95 -6.53
N SER A 177 -24.77 36.41 -7.01
CA SER A 177 -25.63 35.61 -7.89
C SER A 177 -25.02 35.41 -9.29
N SER A 178 -23.84 35.97 -9.56
CA SER A 178 -23.18 36.01 -10.86
C SER A 178 -21.96 35.08 -11.00
N LEU A 179 -21.50 34.47 -9.90
CA LEU A 179 -20.38 33.53 -9.92
C LEU A 179 -20.78 32.23 -10.64
N LYS A 180 -20.16 31.96 -11.79
CA LYS A 180 -20.47 30.78 -12.61
C LYS A 180 -19.44 29.66 -12.47
N THR A 181 -18.19 30.01 -12.21
CA THR A 181 -17.06 29.07 -12.17
C THR A 181 -16.19 29.30 -10.94
N LEU A 182 -15.93 28.22 -10.20
CA LEU A 182 -14.97 28.18 -9.09
C LEU A 182 -13.92 27.11 -9.39
N GLU A 183 -12.64 27.49 -9.35
CA GLU A 183 -11.50 26.59 -9.51
C GLU A 183 -10.69 26.57 -8.21
N ILE A 184 -10.53 25.39 -7.61
CA ILE A 184 -9.72 25.18 -6.40
C ILE A 184 -8.61 24.19 -6.75
N LYS A 185 -7.36 24.61 -6.62
CA LYS A 185 -6.18 23.75 -6.74
C LYS A 185 -5.54 23.63 -5.38
N THR A 186 -5.37 22.40 -4.91
CA THR A 186 -4.78 22.15 -3.59
C THR A 186 -3.98 20.85 -3.59
N ILE A 187 -2.87 20.83 -2.85
CA ILE A 187 -2.16 19.60 -2.49
C ILE A 187 -2.89 18.97 -1.31
N TYR A 188 -3.22 17.68 -1.39
CA TYR A 188 -3.96 17.00 -0.32
C TYR A 188 -3.09 16.81 0.94
N ASP A 189 -3.54 17.39 2.06
CA ASP A 189 -3.06 17.15 3.43
C ASP A 189 -4.29 16.83 4.31
N PRO A 190 -4.32 15.70 5.07
CA PRO A 190 -5.41 15.32 5.97
C PRO A 190 -5.82 16.41 6.97
N LEU A 191 -4.91 17.31 7.34
CA LEU A 191 -5.18 18.43 8.25
C LEU A 191 -6.02 19.54 7.59
N ILE A 192 -6.07 19.60 6.26
CA ILE A 192 -6.86 20.55 5.47
C ILE A 192 -8.32 20.07 5.31
N ASN A 193 -8.61 18.80 5.61
CA ASN A 193 -9.89 18.18 5.30
C ASN A 193 -11.12 18.81 5.99
N PRO A 194 -11.11 19.15 7.30
CA PRO A 194 -12.25 19.83 7.94
C PRO A 194 -12.53 21.22 7.36
N LEU A 195 -11.51 21.87 6.80
CA LEU A 195 -11.61 23.21 6.23
C LEU A 195 -12.30 23.18 4.86
N VAL A 196 -11.93 22.23 4.01
CA VAL A 196 -12.55 22.04 2.69
C VAL A 196 -13.99 21.56 2.84
N GLU A 197 -14.24 20.64 3.78
CA GLU A 197 -15.59 20.20 4.18
C GLU A 197 -16.44 21.40 4.63
N HIS A 198 -15.93 22.21 5.57
CA HIS A 198 -16.68 23.36 6.07
C HIS A 198 -16.89 24.48 5.02
N LEU A 199 -15.91 24.69 4.14
CA LEU A 199 -16.04 25.62 3.00
C LEU A 199 -17.16 25.16 2.04
N LEU A 200 -17.20 23.86 1.73
CA LEU A 200 -18.21 23.27 0.84
C LEU A 200 -19.61 23.30 1.46
N GLU A 201 -19.73 22.95 2.74
CA GLU A 201 -21.01 22.91 3.46
C GLU A 201 -21.60 24.32 3.69
N ASP A 202 -20.81 25.29 4.18
CA ASP A 202 -21.38 26.60 4.55
C ASP A 202 -21.42 27.60 3.40
N THR A 203 -20.40 27.60 2.54
CA THR A 203 -20.18 28.70 1.58
C THR A 203 -20.72 28.37 0.21
N ILE A 204 -20.46 27.15 -0.27
CA ILE A 204 -20.74 26.79 -1.67
C ILE A 204 -22.23 26.41 -1.83
N LEU A 205 -22.89 25.82 -0.83
CA LEU A 205 -24.34 25.53 -0.87
C LEU A 205 -25.22 26.78 -1.08
N GLN A 206 -24.71 27.97 -0.78
CA GLN A 206 -25.43 29.23 -0.98
C GLN A 206 -25.15 29.90 -2.33
N LEU A 207 -24.20 29.37 -3.12
CA LEU A 207 -23.76 29.93 -4.40
C LEU A 207 -24.35 29.14 -5.58
N ASN A 208 -24.87 29.86 -6.59
CA ASN A 208 -25.47 29.24 -7.77
C ASN A 208 -24.41 28.88 -8.84
N ILE A 209 -23.42 28.07 -8.46
CA ILE A 209 -22.27 27.71 -9.29
C ILE A 209 -22.66 26.62 -10.29
N THR A 210 -22.41 26.87 -11.58
CA THR A 210 -22.68 25.90 -12.66
C THR A 210 -21.49 25.00 -12.99
N SER A 211 -20.26 25.41 -12.64
CA SER A 211 -19.03 24.65 -12.91
C SER A 211 -18.05 24.72 -11.73
N LEU A 212 -17.60 23.56 -11.23
CA LEU A 212 -16.62 23.44 -10.16
C LEU A 212 -15.45 22.57 -10.63
N THR A 213 -14.24 23.12 -10.59
CA THR A 213 -13.01 22.38 -10.89
C THR A 213 -12.21 22.23 -9.61
N ILE A 214 -11.96 20.98 -9.19
CA ILE A 214 -11.12 20.67 -8.03
C ILE A 214 -9.91 19.88 -8.51
N GLN A 215 -8.73 20.50 -8.47
CA GLN A 215 -7.47 19.82 -8.77
C GLN A 215 -6.82 19.38 -7.45
N LEU A 216 -6.77 18.07 -7.21
CA LEU A 216 -6.15 17.47 -6.04
C LEU A 216 -4.78 16.90 -6.42
N VAL A 217 -3.72 17.55 -5.95
CA VAL A 217 -2.34 17.09 -6.17
C VAL A 217 -1.91 16.23 -4.98
N PHE A 218 -1.52 14.98 -5.23
CA PHE A 218 -1.14 14.03 -4.18
C PHE A 218 0.39 14.00 -3.95
N SER A 219 0.81 13.98 -2.69
CA SER A 219 2.20 13.71 -2.28
C SER A 219 2.39 12.21 -1.94
N TYR A 220 3.61 11.68 -2.11
CA TYR A 220 3.90 10.24 -2.18
C TYR A 220 3.85 9.48 -0.83
N GLN A 221 3.47 10.11 0.29
CA GLN A 221 3.86 9.62 1.64
C GLN A 221 2.74 9.42 2.68
N GLN A 222 1.44 9.55 2.37
CA GLN A 222 0.38 9.35 3.36
C GLN A 222 -0.69 8.38 2.89
N ILE A 223 -0.90 7.30 3.66
CA ILE A 223 -1.67 6.10 3.27
C ILE A 223 -3.09 6.05 3.89
N GLU A 224 -3.47 6.95 4.80
CA GLU A 224 -4.80 6.90 5.45
C GLU A 224 -5.32 8.33 5.67
N PRO A 225 -6.40 8.78 4.98
CA PRO A 225 -7.77 8.43 5.40
C PRO A 225 -8.82 8.37 4.25
N TYR A 226 -9.39 7.19 3.97
CA TYR A 226 -10.40 7.05 2.90
C TYR A 226 -11.79 7.60 3.24
N GLU A 227 -12.12 7.66 4.53
CA GLU A 227 -13.42 8.10 5.04
C GLU A 227 -13.64 9.60 4.82
N SER A 228 -12.56 10.38 4.86
CA SER A 228 -12.51 11.81 4.56
C SER A 228 -12.88 12.13 3.10
N TYR A 229 -12.46 11.29 2.14
CA TYR A 229 -12.83 11.48 0.73
C TYR A 229 -14.31 11.22 0.46
N GLY A 230 -14.90 10.25 1.17
CA GLY A 230 -16.33 9.97 1.11
C GLY A 230 -17.15 11.20 1.51
N LYS A 231 -16.80 11.83 2.63
CA LYS A 231 -17.47 13.05 3.11
C LYS A 231 -17.33 14.22 2.15
N LEU A 232 -16.15 14.43 1.56
CA LEU A 232 -15.92 15.47 0.56
C LEU A 232 -16.80 15.27 -0.69
N LEU A 233 -16.84 14.04 -1.21
CA LEU A 233 -17.66 13.70 -2.36
C LEU A 233 -19.16 13.76 -2.04
N ASP A 234 -19.57 13.34 -0.84
CA ASP A 234 -20.94 13.49 -0.35
C ASP A 234 -21.37 14.95 -0.34
N ALA A 235 -20.53 15.84 0.22
CA ALA A 235 -20.77 17.28 0.21
C ALA A 235 -20.89 17.82 -1.23
N ILE A 236 -20.00 17.42 -2.15
CA ILE A 236 -20.08 17.80 -3.57
C ILE A 236 -21.34 17.24 -4.26
N CYS A 237 -21.82 16.06 -3.87
CA CYS A 237 -23.02 15.47 -4.47
C CYS A 237 -24.34 16.09 -3.95
N THR A 238 -24.29 16.95 -2.93
CA THR A 238 -25.45 17.73 -2.49
C THR A 238 -25.77 18.93 -3.41
N PHE A 239 -24.90 19.31 -4.35
CA PHE A 239 -25.15 20.41 -5.29
C PHE A 239 -26.20 20.06 -6.34
N GLU A 240 -27.37 20.71 -6.31
CA GLU A 240 -28.43 20.50 -7.30
C GLU A 240 -28.15 21.14 -8.67
N ASN A 241 -27.29 22.15 -8.74
CA ASN A 241 -27.03 22.95 -9.96
C ASN A 241 -25.63 22.73 -10.58
N LEU A 242 -24.88 21.74 -10.12
CA LEU A 242 -23.53 21.48 -10.61
C LEU A 242 -23.56 20.72 -11.95
N GLU A 243 -23.28 21.40 -13.06
CA GLU A 243 -23.30 20.79 -14.40
C GLU A 243 -21.95 20.10 -14.75
N HIS A 244 -20.84 20.62 -14.22
CA HIS A 244 -19.49 20.18 -14.54
C HIS A 244 -18.63 19.99 -13.28
N LEU A 245 -18.09 18.78 -13.10
CA LEU A 245 -17.08 18.45 -12.10
C LEU A 245 -15.82 17.90 -12.79
N SER A 246 -14.68 18.55 -12.54
CA SER A 246 -13.37 18.08 -12.99
C SER A 246 -12.51 17.74 -11.78
N ILE A 247 -12.07 16.47 -11.71
CA ILE A 247 -11.16 15.96 -10.68
C ILE A 247 -9.89 15.52 -11.39
N ILE A 248 -8.78 16.18 -11.06
CA ILE A 248 -7.47 15.90 -11.67
C ILE A 248 -6.58 15.24 -10.62
N PRO A 249 -6.53 13.90 -10.53
CA PRO A 249 -5.60 13.22 -9.65
C PRO A 249 -4.19 13.20 -10.26
N SER A 250 -3.19 13.68 -9.52
CA SER A 250 -1.81 13.74 -10.05
C SER A 250 -1.16 12.35 -10.22
N ARG A 251 -1.49 11.34 -9.39
CA ARG A 251 -1.07 9.92 -9.51
C ARG A 251 -2.01 8.97 -8.72
N VAL A 252 -2.54 7.92 -9.35
CA VAL A 252 -3.36 6.86 -8.70
C VAL A 252 -2.66 5.51 -8.84
N THR A 253 -2.48 4.76 -7.74
CA THR A 253 -1.96 3.38 -7.76
C THR A 253 -3.09 2.36 -7.97
N MET A 254 -2.77 1.14 -8.44
CA MET A 254 -3.78 0.07 -8.64
C MET A 254 -4.62 -0.20 -7.39
N GLU A 255 -3.98 -0.25 -6.21
CA GLU A 255 -4.65 -0.56 -4.92
C GLU A 255 -5.68 0.51 -4.50
N HIS A 256 -5.59 1.72 -5.05
CA HIS A 256 -6.51 2.83 -4.77
C HIS A 256 -7.65 2.93 -5.79
N THR A 257 -7.53 2.24 -6.94
CA THR A 257 -8.48 2.33 -8.04
C THR A 257 -9.82 1.68 -7.68
N ASP A 258 -9.80 0.51 -7.04
CA ASP A 258 -11.02 -0.23 -6.65
C ASP A 258 -11.84 0.49 -5.57
N LYS A 259 -11.18 1.22 -4.66
CA LYS A 259 -11.85 2.03 -3.64
C LYS A 259 -12.49 3.28 -4.25
N TRP A 260 -11.79 3.96 -5.16
CA TRP A 260 -12.35 5.09 -5.92
C TRP A 260 -13.56 4.67 -6.75
N ILE A 261 -13.50 3.49 -7.35
CA ILE A 261 -14.58 2.84 -8.07
C ILE A 261 -15.81 2.66 -7.17
N TYR A 262 -15.64 2.01 -6.01
CA TYR A 262 -16.73 1.80 -5.06
C TYR A 262 -17.41 3.10 -4.62
N TYR A 263 -16.64 4.18 -4.44
CA TYR A 263 -17.20 5.49 -4.08
C TYR A 263 -17.92 6.17 -5.24
N LEU A 264 -17.39 6.12 -6.46
CA LEU A 264 -18.09 6.65 -7.64
C LEU A 264 -19.43 5.91 -7.89
N GLU A 265 -19.48 4.60 -7.69
CA GLU A 265 -20.70 3.79 -7.81
C GLU A 265 -21.83 4.24 -6.89
N ASN A 266 -21.48 4.57 -5.64
CA ASN A 266 -22.47 4.86 -4.61
C ASN A 266 -22.96 6.32 -4.65
N HIS A 267 -22.12 7.25 -5.12
CA HIS A 267 -22.34 8.69 -4.89
C HIS A 267 -22.50 9.53 -6.17
N ALA A 268 -22.00 9.12 -7.35
CA ALA A 268 -21.94 9.96 -8.56
C ALA A 268 -23.24 10.04 -9.40
N LYS A 269 -24.41 9.66 -8.85
CA LYS A 269 -25.67 9.50 -9.62
C LYS A 269 -26.25 10.78 -10.24
N LYS A 270 -25.73 11.98 -9.91
CA LYS A 270 -26.26 13.28 -10.33
C LYS A 270 -25.38 14.05 -11.32
N LEU A 271 -24.20 13.54 -11.71
CA LEU A 271 -23.25 14.27 -12.55
C LEU A 271 -23.55 14.14 -14.06
N HIS A 272 -23.58 15.25 -14.80
CA HIS A 272 -23.79 15.25 -16.26
C HIS A 272 -22.51 15.01 -17.07
N SER A 273 -21.36 15.43 -16.56
CA SER A 273 -20.04 15.22 -17.18
C SER A 273 -18.95 15.07 -16.11
N LEU A 274 -18.04 14.13 -16.34
CA LEU A 274 -16.86 13.88 -15.50
C LEU A 274 -15.61 13.97 -16.37
N TYR A 275 -14.64 14.79 -15.93
CA TYR A 275 -13.34 14.93 -16.58
C TYR A 275 -12.28 14.25 -15.72
N LEU A 276 -11.64 13.20 -16.25
CA LEU A 276 -10.57 12.47 -15.57
C LEU A 276 -9.25 12.69 -16.32
N PHE A 277 -8.27 13.24 -15.61
CA PHE A 277 -6.89 13.36 -16.07
C PHE A 277 -6.03 12.37 -15.30
N THR A 278 -5.46 11.37 -15.97
CA THR A 278 -4.54 10.43 -15.31
C THR A 278 -3.32 10.17 -16.18
N GLY A 279 -2.15 10.08 -15.56
CA GLY A 279 -0.90 9.72 -16.25
C GLY A 279 -0.70 8.20 -16.25
N GLY A 280 -0.80 7.56 -17.42
CA GLY A 280 -0.48 6.15 -17.65
C GLY A 280 -1.66 5.29 -18.14
N VAL A 281 -1.42 4.41 -19.11
CA VAL A 281 -2.46 3.63 -19.83
C VAL A 281 -2.84 2.30 -19.16
N ASN A 282 -2.01 1.79 -18.26
CA ASN A 282 -2.14 0.40 -17.76
C ASN A 282 -3.18 0.18 -16.64
N ASN A 283 -3.94 1.20 -16.24
CA ASN A 283 -4.81 1.15 -15.05
C ASN A 283 -6.32 1.35 -15.32
N TYR A 284 -6.79 1.32 -16.58
CA TYR A 284 -8.14 1.81 -16.90
C TYR A 284 -9.27 0.77 -16.96
N THR A 285 -8.99 -0.53 -17.08
CA THR A 285 -10.02 -1.57 -17.25
C THR A 285 -11.08 -1.59 -16.14
N PRO A 286 -10.73 -1.44 -14.84
CA PRO A 286 -11.72 -1.42 -13.76
C PRO A 286 -12.63 -0.18 -13.80
N ILE A 287 -12.07 1.00 -14.10
CA ILE A 287 -12.83 2.27 -14.16
C ILE A 287 -13.88 2.23 -15.28
N PHE A 288 -13.55 1.61 -16.42
CA PHE A 288 -14.46 1.49 -17.55
C PHE A 288 -15.65 0.57 -17.31
N ASN A 289 -15.46 -0.53 -16.57
CA ASN A 289 -16.55 -1.46 -16.25
C ASN A 289 -17.59 -0.82 -15.32
N VAL A 290 -17.14 0.07 -14.44
CA VAL A 290 -17.95 0.71 -13.39
C VAL A 290 -18.80 1.86 -13.92
N ILE A 291 -18.23 2.70 -14.78
CA ILE A 291 -18.98 3.75 -15.48
C ILE A 291 -20.12 3.13 -16.32
N ASN A 292 -19.91 1.92 -16.84
CA ASN A 292 -20.84 1.22 -17.72
C ASN A 292 -22.06 0.62 -16.98
N GLU A 293 -21.94 0.23 -15.70
CA GLU A 293 -23.01 -0.50 -15.01
C GLU A 293 -23.91 0.39 -14.14
N HIS A 294 -23.44 1.55 -13.64
CA HIS A 294 -24.10 2.20 -12.49
C HIS A 294 -24.29 3.73 -12.51
N THR A 295 -23.94 4.49 -13.57
CA THR A 295 -24.07 5.97 -13.54
C THR A 295 -24.64 6.62 -14.81
N PRO A 296 -25.46 7.70 -14.71
CA PRO A 296 -26.02 8.43 -15.85
C PRO A 296 -25.06 9.49 -16.43
N ILE A 297 -23.78 9.15 -16.59
CA ILE A 297 -22.78 10.07 -17.16
C ILE A 297 -22.98 10.15 -18.67
N ARG A 298 -23.29 11.34 -19.21
CA ARG A 298 -23.58 11.52 -20.66
C ARG A 298 -22.33 11.83 -21.50
N ARG A 299 -21.27 12.35 -20.87
CA ARG A 299 -20.02 12.75 -21.53
C ARG A 299 -18.83 12.45 -20.64
N LEU A 300 -17.89 11.69 -21.18
CA LEU A 300 -16.60 11.38 -20.56
C LEU A 300 -15.50 11.86 -21.51
N GLU A 301 -14.68 12.80 -21.05
CA GLU A 301 -13.49 13.25 -21.78
C GLU A 301 -12.23 12.73 -21.08
N LEU A 302 -11.39 12.05 -21.85
CA LEU A 302 -10.13 11.47 -21.39
C LEU A 302 -8.98 12.16 -22.12
N ASN A 303 -8.13 12.85 -21.37
CA ASN A 303 -6.87 13.37 -21.87
C ASN A 303 -5.74 12.46 -21.44
N ILE A 304 -5.23 11.67 -22.38
CA ILE A 304 -4.11 10.76 -22.16
C ILE A 304 -2.82 11.53 -22.46
N ILE A 305 -2.03 11.81 -21.43
CA ILE A 305 -0.67 12.32 -21.58
C ILE A 305 0.27 11.15 -21.32
N ASP A 306 0.73 10.50 -22.39
CA ASP A 306 1.69 9.40 -22.29
C ASP A 306 3.04 9.82 -22.89
N ALA A 307 4.10 9.62 -22.10
CA ALA A 307 5.50 9.81 -22.52
C ALA A 307 6.22 8.45 -22.72
N SER A 308 5.52 7.32 -22.57
CA SER A 308 6.05 5.98 -22.72
C SER A 308 5.68 5.40 -24.10
N HIS A 309 6.65 4.74 -24.75
CA HIS A 309 6.56 4.26 -26.13
C HIS A 309 5.78 2.93 -26.29
N GLU A 310 4.76 2.64 -25.47
CA GLU A 310 3.99 1.40 -25.58
C GLU A 310 2.70 1.57 -26.43
N PRO A 311 2.31 0.57 -27.24
CA PRO A 311 1.14 0.66 -28.11
C PRO A 311 -0.20 0.54 -27.34
N LEU A 312 -1.12 1.47 -27.60
CA LEU A 312 -2.50 1.45 -27.07
C LEU A 312 -3.31 0.23 -27.58
N HIS A 313 -3.93 -0.52 -26.67
CA HIS A 313 -4.93 -1.54 -27.00
C HIS A 313 -6.35 -0.93 -27.11
N PHE A 314 -6.88 -0.82 -28.33
CA PHE A 314 -8.13 -0.10 -28.65
C PHE A 314 -9.44 -0.90 -28.43
N SER A 315 -9.39 -2.17 -28.03
CA SER A 315 -10.57 -3.06 -27.99
C SER A 315 -11.68 -2.61 -27.02
N ASN A 316 -11.36 -1.83 -25.99
CA ASN A 316 -12.33 -1.38 -24.99
C ASN A 316 -13.10 -0.11 -25.42
N LEU A 317 -12.61 0.64 -26.40
CA LEU A 317 -13.20 1.90 -26.85
C LEU A 317 -14.40 1.72 -27.78
N ASP A 318 -14.39 0.67 -28.60
CA ASP A 318 -15.49 0.34 -29.50
C ASP A 318 -16.72 -0.16 -28.73
N TYR A 319 -16.51 -0.83 -27.59
CA TYR A 319 -17.57 -1.29 -26.69
C TYR A 319 -18.33 -0.11 -26.04
N LEU A 320 -17.63 0.95 -25.65
CA LEU A 320 -18.22 2.13 -24.99
C LEU A 320 -19.05 3.00 -25.96
N LYS A 321 -18.68 3.09 -27.23
CA LYS A 321 -19.44 3.84 -28.24
C LYS A 321 -20.77 3.17 -28.62
N LEU A 322 -20.84 1.84 -28.56
CA LEU A 322 -22.05 1.07 -28.86
C LEU A 322 -23.19 1.30 -27.84
N GLN A 323 -22.89 1.86 -26.67
CA GLN A 323 -23.85 2.15 -25.59
C GLN A 323 -24.29 3.63 -25.52
N GLY A 324 -23.96 4.45 -26.53
CA GLY A 324 -24.40 5.85 -26.62
C GLY A 324 -23.55 6.88 -25.87
N LEU A 325 -22.40 6.48 -25.31
CA LEU A 325 -21.45 7.39 -24.67
C LEU A 325 -20.64 8.14 -25.72
N GLN A 326 -20.63 9.49 -25.68
CA GLN A 326 -19.72 10.28 -26.51
C GLN A 326 -18.32 10.30 -25.88
N VAL A 327 -17.41 9.46 -26.41
CA VAL A 327 -16.00 9.45 -26.02
C VAL A 327 -15.20 10.26 -27.04
N GLN A 328 -14.68 11.41 -26.61
CA GLN A 328 -13.76 12.23 -27.40
C GLN A 328 -12.33 12.00 -26.90
N ILE A 329 -11.48 11.43 -27.75
CA ILE A 329 -10.03 11.31 -27.53
C ILE A 329 -9.36 12.43 -28.31
N ASN A 330 -8.44 13.17 -27.71
CA ASN A 330 -7.75 14.27 -28.36
C ASN A 330 -6.26 13.92 -28.57
N PRO A 331 -5.88 13.28 -29.71
CA PRO A 331 -4.54 12.75 -29.90
C PRO A 331 -3.65 13.80 -30.59
N LEU A 332 -3.38 14.92 -29.93
CA LEU A 332 -2.69 16.04 -30.61
C LEU A 332 -1.15 15.93 -30.62
N SER A 333 -0.55 14.92 -29.99
CA SER A 333 0.92 14.75 -29.95
C SER A 333 1.47 13.59 -30.80
N VAL A 334 0.67 12.56 -31.15
CA VAL A 334 1.21 11.31 -31.73
C VAL A 334 1.26 11.29 -33.27
N ILE A 335 0.44 12.10 -33.96
CA ILE A 335 0.29 12.00 -35.43
C ILE A 335 1.41 12.73 -36.19
N LYS A 336 2.20 13.59 -35.53
CA LYS A 336 3.28 14.34 -36.20
C LYS A 336 4.60 13.58 -36.34
N GLU A 337 4.72 12.36 -35.81
CA GLU A 337 6.00 11.62 -35.77
C GLU A 337 6.01 10.24 -36.45
N LEU A 338 4.94 9.83 -37.14
CA LEU A 338 4.91 8.55 -37.86
C LEU A 338 5.59 8.63 -39.24
N ASP A 339 6.74 7.96 -39.36
CA ASP A 339 7.49 7.78 -40.60
C ASP A 339 7.04 6.51 -41.34
N PHE A 340 6.25 6.69 -42.41
CA PHE A 340 5.67 5.62 -43.24
C PHE A 340 6.67 4.88 -44.13
N SER A 341 7.97 5.21 -44.08
CA SER A 341 9.00 4.54 -44.88
C SER A 341 9.46 3.19 -44.33
N LYS A 342 9.02 2.78 -43.13
CA LYS A 342 9.48 1.54 -42.47
C LYS A 342 8.52 0.35 -42.70
N SER A 343 8.99 -0.61 -43.50
CA SER A 343 8.27 -1.84 -43.91
C SER A 343 7.74 -2.71 -42.74
N PHE A 344 8.37 -2.61 -41.57
CA PHE A 344 7.97 -3.36 -40.36
C PHE A 344 6.57 -2.99 -39.86
N GLN A 345 6.16 -1.72 -40.01
CA GLN A 345 4.85 -1.25 -39.54
C GLN A 345 3.69 -1.67 -40.45
N VAL A 346 3.96 -1.86 -41.75
CA VAL A 346 2.96 -2.30 -42.75
C VAL A 346 2.63 -3.79 -42.60
N ASN A 347 3.61 -4.62 -42.22
CA ASN A 347 3.42 -6.06 -42.08
C ASN A 347 2.55 -6.43 -40.86
N ASN A 348 2.68 -5.71 -39.75
CA ASN A 348 1.86 -5.94 -38.56
C ASN A 348 0.38 -5.60 -38.81
N ILE A 349 0.11 -4.59 -39.65
CA ILE A 349 -1.25 -4.23 -40.09
C ILE A 349 -1.82 -5.32 -41.01
N ALA A 350 -1.00 -5.90 -41.89
CA ALA A 350 -1.42 -6.98 -42.78
C ALA A 350 -1.72 -8.31 -42.05
N GLU A 351 -0.98 -8.63 -40.98
CA GLU A 351 -1.31 -9.79 -40.12
C GLU A 351 -2.58 -9.56 -39.30
N PHE A 352 -2.79 -8.34 -38.78
CA PHE A 352 -4.00 -7.97 -38.06
C PHE A 352 -5.28 -8.04 -38.93
N LEU A 353 -5.17 -7.75 -40.23
CA LEU A 353 -6.30 -7.86 -41.17
C LEU A 353 -6.58 -9.31 -41.60
N LYS A 354 -5.60 -10.22 -41.54
CA LYS A 354 -5.80 -11.65 -41.84
C LYS A 354 -6.59 -12.38 -40.74
N SER A 355 -6.53 -11.93 -39.50
CA SER A 355 -7.17 -12.58 -38.35
C SER A 355 -8.64 -12.21 -38.16
N ASN A 356 -9.15 -11.18 -38.84
CA ASN A 356 -10.53 -10.69 -38.67
C ASN A 356 -11.39 -10.90 -39.93
N LYS A 357 -12.41 -11.78 -39.82
CA LYS A 357 -13.33 -12.19 -40.91
C LYS A 357 -14.46 -11.19 -41.24
N THR A 358 -14.26 -9.89 -41.06
CA THR A 358 -15.33 -8.89 -41.26
C THR A 358 -14.80 -7.65 -41.97
N ILE A 359 -14.60 -7.77 -43.28
CA ILE A 359 -14.11 -6.69 -44.16
C ILE A 359 -15.22 -5.67 -44.48
N HIS A 360 -16.49 -6.00 -44.26
CA HIS A 360 -17.59 -5.14 -44.72
C HIS A 360 -17.82 -3.89 -43.86
N THR A 361 -17.34 -3.86 -42.62
CA THR A 361 -17.53 -2.74 -41.67
C THR A 361 -16.38 -1.73 -41.70
N LEU A 362 -15.22 -2.11 -42.23
CA LEU A 362 -14.00 -1.29 -42.23
C LEU A 362 -13.94 -0.24 -43.36
N SER A 363 -14.81 -0.32 -44.36
CA SER A 363 -14.80 0.63 -45.50
C SER A 363 -15.28 2.05 -45.14
N VAL A 364 -15.85 2.24 -43.95
CA VAL A 364 -16.38 3.54 -43.50
C VAL A 364 -15.33 4.34 -42.71
N MET A 365 -14.28 3.69 -42.20
CA MET A 365 -13.28 4.35 -41.33
C MET A 365 -11.91 4.58 -41.98
N LEU A 366 -11.59 3.92 -43.10
CA LEU A 366 -10.29 4.04 -43.76
C LEU A 366 -10.50 4.64 -45.15
N GLY A 367 -10.03 5.88 -45.35
CA GLY A 367 -10.24 6.66 -46.56
C GLY A 367 -9.78 5.95 -47.85
N GLN A 368 -10.28 6.47 -48.99
CA GLN A 368 -10.12 5.88 -50.33
C GLN A 368 -8.66 5.60 -50.76
N GLU A 369 -7.67 6.21 -50.12
CA GLU A 369 -6.24 5.99 -50.40
C GLU A 369 -5.72 4.62 -49.95
N LEU A 370 -6.32 3.98 -48.93
CA LEU A 370 -5.88 2.64 -48.50
C LEU A 370 -6.45 1.53 -49.40
N ILE A 371 -7.63 1.76 -49.98
CA ILE A 371 -8.30 0.83 -50.89
C ILE A 371 -7.53 0.70 -52.21
N SER A 372 -6.95 1.79 -52.71
CA SER A 372 -6.13 1.77 -53.94
C SER A 372 -4.80 1.02 -53.77
N VAL A 373 -4.25 0.97 -52.55
CA VAL A 373 -3.03 0.21 -52.23
C VAL A 373 -3.33 -1.29 -52.12
N LEU A 374 -4.46 -1.67 -51.54
CA LEU A 374 -4.86 -3.08 -51.37
C LEU A 374 -5.30 -3.75 -52.68
N GLN A 375 -5.92 -2.99 -53.61
CA GLN A 375 -6.29 -3.51 -54.94
C GLN A 375 -5.09 -3.81 -55.85
N ASN A 376 -3.91 -3.27 -55.53
CA ASN A 376 -2.69 -3.47 -56.30
C ASN A 376 -1.74 -4.53 -55.70
N HIS A 377 -2.15 -5.25 -54.65
CA HIS A 377 -1.30 -6.25 -54.01
C HIS A 377 -1.31 -7.59 -54.79
N PRO A 378 -0.16 -8.15 -55.20
CA PRO A 378 -0.07 -9.32 -56.09
C PRO A 378 -0.72 -10.63 -55.58
N SER A 379 -1.10 -10.69 -54.30
CA SER A 379 -1.51 -11.91 -53.59
C SER A 379 -3.03 -12.09 -53.50
N LEU A 380 -3.82 -11.10 -53.93
CA LEU A 380 -5.28 -11.10 -53.82
C LEU A 380 -5.94 -11.02 -55.20
N LYS A 381 -5.81 -12.09 -56.00
CA LYS A 381 -6.62 -12.30 -57.20
C LYS A 381 -7.78 -13.24 -56.87
N ILE A 382 -8.97 -12.68 -56.70
CA ILE A 382 -10.22 -13.44 -56.62
C ILE A 382 -10.59 -13.84 -58.06
N LEU A 383 -10.64 -15.16 -58.32
CA LEU A 383 -11.08 -15.72 -59.59
C LEU A 383 -12.61 -15.62 -59.69
N ASN A 384 -13.06 -14.84 -60.67
CA ASN A 384 -14.46 -14.70 -61.03
C ASN A 384 -14.76 -15.75 -62.12
N ILE A 385 -15.43 -16.85 -61.75
CA ILE A 385 -15.84 -17.89 -62.69
C ILE A 385 -17.34 -17.71 -62.96
N SER A 386 -17.66 -17.03 -64.06
CA SER A 386 -18.97 -17.15 -64.70
C SER A 386 -18.77 -17.07 -66.21
N ASN A 387 -19.44 -17.98 -66.93
CA ASN A 387 -19.56 -18.12 -68.37
C ASN A 387 -18.50 -19.01 -69.06
N TYR A 388 -18.77 -20.32 -69.10
CA TYR A 388 -18.44 -21.15 -70.25
C TYR A 388 -19.65 -22.00 -70.63
N ASP A 389 -20.01 -21.95 -71.90
CA ASP A 389 -21.11 -22.70 -72.51
C ASP A 389 -20.85 -24.21 -72.49
N ASP A 390 -21.91 -24.95 -72.16
CA ASP A 390 -22.04 -26.41 -72.07
C ASP A 390 -21.79 -27.13 -73.41
N GLN A 391 -20.52 -27.35 -73.76
CA GLN A 391 -20.17 -28.44 -74.68
C GLN A 391 -19.03 -29.28 -74.12
N ASP A 392 -19.45 -30.45 -73.65
CA ASP A 392 -18.68 -31.68 -73.42
C ASP A 392 -17.54 -31.58 -72.40
N LEU A 393 -17.91 -31.42 -71.14
CA LEU A 393 -17.06 -31.66 -69.97
C LEU A 393 -17.14 -33.14 -69.56
N GLU A 394 -16.56 -34.02 -70.38
CA GLU A 394 -16.58 -35.48 -70.15
C GLU A 394 -15.53 -35.94 -69.12
N ASN A 395 -14.58 -35.08 -68.73
CA ASN A 395 -13.39 -35.49 -67.99
C ASN A 395 -13.08 -34.59 -66.79
N LEU A 396 -12.78 -35.22 -65.64
CA LEU A 396 -12.42 -34.55 -64.39
C LEU A 396 -10.93 -34.76 -64.09
N LEU A 397 -10.22 -33.66 -63.78
CA LEU A 397 -8.82 -33.70 -63.36
C LEU A 397 -8.71 -33.73 -61.84
N LEU A 398 -8.36 -34.89 -61.27
CA LEU A 398 -8.30 -35.08 -59.81
C LEU A 398 -7.28 -34.17 -59.10
N ALA A 399 -6.17 -33.81 -59.77
CA ALA A 399 -5.11 -33.00 -59.17
C ALA A 399 -5.48 -31.52 -59.01
N CYS A 400 -6.35 -30.99 -59.86
CA CYS A 400 -6.75 -29.58 -59.84
C CYS A 400 -8.23 -29.34 -59.54
N ASN A 401 -8.99 -30.42 -59.40
CA ASN A 401 -10.43 -30.40 -59.13
C ASN A 401 -11.22 -29.53 -60.13
N CYS A 402 -10.82 -29.57 -61.40
CA CYS A 402 -11.48 -28.86 -62.49
C CYS A 402 -11.99 -29.85 -63.54
N SER A 403 -13.21 -29.62 -64.03
CA SER A 403 -13.74 -30.28 -65.22
C SER A 403 -13.14 -29.60 -66.45
N ILE A 404 -12.66 -30.39 -67.41
CA ILE A 404 -12.08 -29.86 -68.66
C ILE A 404 -12.76 -30.45 -69.88
N CYS A 405 -13.02 -29.60 -70.88
CA CYS A 405 -13.51 -30.07 -72.16
C CYS A 405 -12.35 -30.63 -73.01
N ALA A 406 -12.68 -31.40 -74.04
CA ALA A 406 -11.69 -32.02 -74.94
C ALA A 406 -10.70 -31.00 -75.55
N LYS A 407 -11.12 -29.75 -75.75
CA LYS A 407 -10.25 -28.66 -76.24
C LYS A 407 -9.18 -28.27 -75.21
N CYS A 408 -9.57 -28.08 -73.95
CA CYS A 408 -8.64 -27.77 -72.86
C CYS A 408 -7.65 -28.90 -72.59
N LEU A 409 -8.07 -30.16 -72.80
CA LEU A 409 -7.20 -31.32 -72.74
C LEU A 409 -6.11 -31.28 -73.82
N SER A 410 -6.50 -30.94 -75.06
CA SER A 410 -5.58 -30.86 -76.19
C SER A 410 -4.62 -29.66 -76.15
N ALA A 411 -4.97 -28.59 -75.41
CA ALA A 411 -4.19 -27.35 -75.32
C ALA A 411 -2.90 -27.45 -74.48
N GLY A 412 -2.52 -28.64 -74.01
CA GLY A 412 -1.21 -28.92 -73.41
C GLY A 412 -1.04 -28.55 -71.94
N GLY A 413 -1.89 -27.69 -71.37
CA GLY A 413 -1.77 -27.21 -69.99
C GLY A 413 -2.00 -28.25 -68.88
N HIS A 414 -2.58 -29.41 -69.20
CA HIS A 414 -2.97 -30.43 -68.22
C HIS A 414 -2.48 -31.86 -68.56
N GLN A 415 -1.51 -32.00 -69.45
CA GLN A 415 -1.01 -33.33 -69.88
C GLN A 415 -0.34 -34.14 -68.75
N THR A 416 0.06 -33.49 -67.66
CA THR A 416 0.73 -34.13 -66.52
C THR A 416 -0.23 -34.65 -65.45
N HIS A 417 -1.53 -34.39 -65.59
CA HIS A 417 -2.51 -34.75 -64.57
C HIS A 417 -3.23 -36.04 -64.93
N ASN A 418 -3.58 -36.82 -63.91
CA ASN A 418 -4.41 -38.02 -64.10
C ASN A 418 -5.84 -37.58 -64.41
N ILE A 419 -6.33 -37.96 -65.59
CA ILE A 419 -7.67 -37.63 -66.08
C ILE A 419 -8.51 -38.87 -65.92
N GLU A 420 -9.59 -38.75 -65.18
CA GLU A 420 -10.58 -39.80 -65.01
C GLU A 420 -11.92 -39.33 -65.58
N ASP A 421 -12.67 -40.26 -66.17
CA ASP A 421 -14.00 -40.01 -66.68
C ASP A 421 -14.92 -39.59 -65.52
N ILE A 422 -15.73 -38.55 -65.73
CA ILE A 422 -16.60 -38.01 -64.68
C ILE A 422 -17.63 -39.04 -64.22
N ASP A 423 -18.09 -39.92 -65.12
CA ASP A 423 -19.04 -40.98 -64.80
C ASP A 423 -18.39 -42.07 -63.94
N ASP A 424 -17.12 -42.39 -64.19
CA ASP A 424 -16.35 -43.34 -63.37
C ASP A 424 -16.07 -42.78 -61.97
N VAL A 425 -15.73 -41.49 -61.86
CA VAL A 425 -15.57 -40.82 -60.57
C VAL A 425 -16.91 -40.79 -59.82
N PHE A 426 -18.01 -40.55 -60.53
CA PHE A 426 -19.35 -40.52 -59.95
C PHE A 426 -19.81 -41.91 -59.47
N GLU A 427 -19.65 -42.96 -60.28
CA GLU A 427 -19.91 -44.36 -59.93
C GLU A 427 -19.07 -44.79 -58.72
N ASN A 428 -17.77 -44.49 -58.71
CA ASN A 428 -16.89 -44.77 -57.57
C ASN A 428 -17.29 -44.00 -56.32
N THR A 429 -17.74 -42.75 -56.46
CA THR A 429 -18.23 -41.93 -55.34
C THR A 429 -19.56 -42.47 -54.80
N LEU A 430 -20.48 -42.91 -55.67
CA LEU A 430 -21.73 -43.57 -55.29
C LEU A 430 -21.46 -44.91 -54.60
N LYS A 431 -20.48 -45.68 -55.08
CA LYS A 431 -20.07 -46.94 -54.44
C LYS A 431 -19.50 -46.68 -53.04
N LYS A 432 -18.58 -45.72 -52.90
CA LYS A 432 -18.05 -45.27 -51.58
C LYS A 432 -19.16 -44.74 -50.66
N SER A 433 -20.14 -44.01 -51.20
CA SER A 433 -21.30 -43.50 -50.45
C SER A 433 -22.21 -44.63 -49.96
N ARG A 434 -22.44 -45.66 -50.78
CA ARG A 434 -23.19 -46.86 -50.37
C ARG A 434 -22.43 -47.69 -49.32
N GLU A 435 -21.11 -47.79 -49.44
CA GLU A 435 -20.25 -48.39 -48.42
C GLU A 435 -20.28 -47.58 -47.11
N MET A 436 -20.31 -46.25 -47.17
CA MET A 436 -20.54 -45.38 -46.00
C MET A 436 -21.93 -45.57 -45.37
N LYS A 437 -22.98 -45.82 -46.16
CA LYS A 437 -24.33 -46.11 -45.65
C LYS A 437 -24.40 -47.41 -44.84
N ASN A 438 -23.48 -48.35 -45.08
CA ASN A 438 -23.36 -49.59 -44.31
C ASN A 438 -22.45 -49.43 -43.08
N ASN A 439 -21.83 -48.27 -42.86
CA ASN A 439 -21.07 -47.96 -41.64
C ASN A 439 -21.97 -47.51 -40.47
N ASN A 440 -23.12 -48.16 -40.27
CA ASN A 440 -23.93 -47.99 -39.06
C ASN A 440 -23.11 -48.30 -37.79
N ASN A 441 -22.12 -49.20 -37.90
CA ASN A 441 -21.16 -49.49 -36.85
C ASN A 441 -20.34 -48.24 -36.47
N LEU A 442 -19.97 -47.38 -37.42
CA LEU A 442 -19.22 -46.15 -37.11
C LEU A 442 -20.07 -45.14 -36.34
N LEU A 443 -21.35 -44.97 -36.70
CA LEU A 443 -22.27 -44.11 -35.96
C LEU A 443 -22.52 -44.63 -34.55
N GLN A 444 -22.66 -45.95 -34.40
CA GLN A 444 -22.79 -46.58 -33.09
C GLN A 444 -21.52 -46.35 -32.24
N THR A 445 -20.33 -46.58 -32.79
CA THR A 445 -19.06 -46.33 -32.08
C THR A 445 -18.88 -44.85 -31.71
N ILE A 446 -19.30 -43.92 -32.57
CA ILE A 446 -19.26 -42.48 -32.23
C ILE A 446 -20.26 -42.16 -31.10
N SER A 447 -21.44 -42.77 -31.12
CA SER A 447 -22.44 -42.61 -30.05
C SER A 447 -21.96 -43.19 -28.72
N GLU A 448 -21.32 -44.36 -28.73
CA GLU A 448 -20.73 -44.99 -27.55
C GLU A 448 -19.61 -44.10 -26.97
N LYS A 449 -18.69 -43.60 -27.81
CA LYS A 449 -17.65 -42.67 -27.37
C LYS A 449 -18.20 -41.35 -26.83
N LYS A 450 -19.30 -40.85 -27.41
CA LYS A 450 -19.98 -39.67 -26.87
C LYS A 450 -20.50 -39.92 -25.45
N LEU A 451 -21.16 -41.07 -25.24
CA LEU A 451 -21.67 -41.46 -23.94
C LEU A 451 -20.54 -41.68 -22.93
N GLU A 452 -19.43 -42.32 -23.33
CA GLU A 452 -18.23 -42.48 -22.50
C GLU A 452 -17.65 -41.13 -22.08
N ASN A 453 -17.53 -40.18 -23.02
CA ASN A 453 -17.03 -38.84 -22.72
C ASN A 453 -17.97 -38.05 -21.80
N GLU A 454 -19.28 -38.14 -22.00
CA GLU A 454 -20.27 -37.53 -21.10
C GLU A 454 -20.18 -38.13 -19.69
N THR A 455 -20.03 -39.45 -19.60
CA THR A 455 -19.89 -40.16 -18.31
C THR A 455 -18.59 -39.78 -17.61
N PHE A 456 -17.48 -39.69 -18.36
CA PHE A 456 -16.19 -39.24 -17.86
C PHE A 456 -16.26 -37.80 -17.34
N PHE A 457 -16.86 -36.89 -18.11
CA PHE A 457 -17.02 -35.49 -17.71
C PHE A 457 -17.85 -35.37 -16.42
N GLN A 458 -18.98 -36.07 -16.33
CA GLN A 458 -19.84 -36.05 -15.14
C GLN A 458 -19.13 -36.62 -13.91
N ASN A 459 -18.43 -37.74 -14.04
CA ASN A 459 -17.81 -38.40 -12.89
C ASN A 459 -16.53 -37.70 -12.44
N GLU A 460 -15.64 -37.38 -13.38
CA GLU A 460 -14.29 -36.90 -13.05
C GLU A 460 -14.24 -35.39 -12.90
N ILE A 461 -14.93 -34.65 -13.76
CA ILE A 461 -14.83 -33.17 -13.78
C ILE A 461 -15.91 -32.57 -12.90
N GLN A 462 -17.18 -32.89 -13.17
CA GLN A 462 -18.29 -32.35 -12.37
C GLN A 462 -18.24 -32.84 -10.93
N GLY A 463 -17.99 -34.14 -10.71
CA GLY A 463 -17.82 -34.70 -9.38
C GLY A 463 -16.67 -34.07 -8.57
N HIS A 464 -15.53 -33.79 -9.22
CA HIS A 464 -14.42 -33.08 -8.55
C HIS A 464 -14.80 -31.63 -8.22
N TYR A 465 -15.44 -30.91 -9.15
CA TYR A 465 -15.92 -29.54 -8.90
C TYR A 465 -16.90 -29.49 -7.72
N ASP A 466 -17.92 -30.34 -7.71
CA ASP A 466 -18.93 -30.38 -6.65
C ASP A 466 -18.29 -30.70 -5.28
N SER A 467 -17.34 -31.64 -5.26
CA SER A 467 -16.56 -31.97 -4.05
C SER A 467 -15.75 -30.78 -3.52
N GLN A 468 -15.14 -29.98 -4.41
CA GLN A 468 -14.41 -28.77 -4.00
C GLN A 468 -15.37 -27.70 -3.44
N VAL A 469 -16.53 -27.50 -4.07
CA VAL A 469 -17.57 -26.57 -3.60
C VAL A 469 -18.08 -26.99 -2.22
N ASP A 470 -18.31 -28.28 -1.99
CA ASP A 470 -18.71 -28.83 -0.69
C ASP A 470 -17.64 -28.63 0.38
N ASN A 471 -16.36 -28.85 0.04
CA ASN A 471 -15.23 -28.61 0.95
C ASN A 471 -15.10 -27.14 1.33
N ILE A 472 -15.23 -26.22 0.37
CA ILE A 472 -15.23 -24.77 0.62
C ILE A 472 -16.40 -24.40 1.53
N SER A 473 -17.61 -24.88 1.23
CA SER A 473 -18.81 -24.61 2.02
C SER A 473 -18.70 -25.16 3.45
N LYS A 474 -18.10 -26.35 3.62
CA LYS A 474 -17.78 -26.92 4.93
C LYS A 474 -16.78 -26.04 5.70
N PHE A 475 -15.72 -25.59 5.04
CA PHE A 475 -14.72 -24.72 5.66
C PHE A 475 -15.32 -23.40 6.17
N PHE A 476 -16.19 -22.75 5.40
CA PHE A 476 -16.87 -21.52 5.84
C PHE A 476 -17.83 -21.75 7.00
N ARG A 477 -18.55 -22.88 7.03
CA ARG A 477 -19.39 -23.25 8.19
C ARG A 477 -18.54 -23.46 9.44
N ASP A 478 -17.45 -24.21 9.33
CA ASP A 478 -16.54 -24.45 10.46
C ASP A 478 -15.91 -23.14 10.97
N LEU A 479 -15.56 -22.21 10.06
CA LEU A 479 -15.03 -20.89 10.41
C LEU A 479 -16.08 -20.04 11.12
N HIS A 480 -17.31 -20.00 10.60
CA HIS A 480 -18.43 -19.29 11.21
C HIS A 480 -18.71 -19.80 12.63
N ASP A 481 -18.72 -21.12 12.81
CA ASP A 481 -18.94 -21.75 14.12
C ASP A 481 -17.82 -21.41 15.12
N LYS A 482 -16.56 -21.40 14.67
CA LYS A 482 -15.42 -20.95 15.50
C LYS A 482 -15.53 -19.47 15.90
N LEU A 483 -15.91 -18.61 14.96
CA LEU A 483 -16.14 -17.19 15.22
C LEU A 483 -17.26 -16.98 16.23
N HIS A 484 -18.39 -17.67 16.04
CA HIS A 484 -19.52 -17.62 16.95
C HIS A 484 -19.16 -18.13 18.36
N TYR A 485 -18.43 -19.26 18.46
CA TYR A 485 -17.93 -19.76 19.74
C TYR A 485 -17.07 -18.71 20.45
N LYS A 486 -16.16 -18.06 19.73
CA LYS A 486 -15.27 -17.04 20.31
C LYS A 486 -16.03 -15.77 20.71
N GLU A 487 -17.02 -15.36 19.93
CA GLU A 487 -17.94 -14.27 20.29
C GLU A 487 -18.68 -14.57 21.60
N VAL A 488 -19.22 -15.79 21.75
CA VAL A 488 -19.92 -16.22 22.96
C VAL A 488 -18.97 -16.27 24.16
N GLU A 489 -17.74 -16.75 23.96
CA GLU A 489 -16.69 -16.76 24.99
C GLU A 489 -16.37 -15.34 25.47
N LEU A 490 -16.08 -14.41 24.55
CA LEU A 490 -15.77 -13.02 24.88
C LEU A 490 -16.94 -12.32 25.59
N LYS A 491 -18.19 -12.57 25.15
CA LYS A 491 -19.39 -12.06 25.83
C LYS A 491 -19.55 -12.62 27.25
N ARG A 492 -19.22 -13.89 27.47
CA ARG A 492 -19.24 -14.52 28.81
C ARG A 492 -18.16 -13.94 29.72
N GLU A 493 -16.96 -13.76 29.20
CA GLU A 493 -15.84 -13.15 29.92
C GLU A 493 -16.16 -11.70 30.31
N LEU A 494 -16.61 -10.88 29.35
CA LEU A 494 -17.03 -9.50 29.62
C LEU A 494 -18.15 -9.43 30.66
N LYS A 495 -19.13 -10.33 30.57
CA LYS A 495 -20.21 -10.43 31.55
C LYS A 495 -19.70 -10.82 32.94
N SER A 496 -18.77 -11.79 33.03
CA SER A 496 -18.17 -12.18 34.31
C SER A 496 -17.51 -10.99 34.99
N HIS A 497 -16.69 -10.23 34.24
CA HIS A 497 -16.06 -9.03 34.78
C HIS A 497 -17.06 -7.94 35.16
N PHE A 498 -18.14 -7.78 34.40
CA PHE A 498 -19.22 -6.87 34.77
C PHE A 498 -19.89 -7.31 36.09
N ASP A 499 -20.22 -8.59 36.22
CA ASP A 499 -20.84 -9.15 37.42
C ASP A 499 -19.92 -8.99 38.65
N ASP A 500 -18.60 -9.18 38.50
CA ASP A 500 -17.60 -8.94 39.55
C ASP A 500 -17.56 -7.46 39.98
N ASN A 501 -17.53 -6.53 39.02
CA ASN A 501 -17.58 -5.08 39.30
C ASN A 501 -18.87 -4.70 40.03
N VAL A 502 -20.00 -5.31 39.65
CA VAL A 502 -21.31 -5.07 40.28
C VAL A 502 -21.31 -5.59 41.71
N GLU A 503 -20.75 -6.78 41.96
CA GLU A 503 -20.63 -7.32 43.32
C GLU A 503 -19.75 -6.44 44.21
N GLU A 504 -18.60 -5.99 43.70
CA GLU A 504 -17.71 -5.08 44.42
C GLU A 504 -18.38 -3.73 44.72
N TYR A 505 -19.13 -3.20 43.75
CA TYR A 505 -19.95 -2.00 43.93
C TYR A 505 -20.97 -2.17 45.06
N PHE A 506 -21.75 -3.26 45.05
CA PHE A 506 -22.75 -3.52 46.10
C PHE A 506 -22.12 -3.72 47.48
N LYS A 507 -20.98 -4.43 47.57
CA LYS A 507 -20.23 -4.58 48.83
C LYS A 507 -19.80 -3.23 49.38
N SER A 508 -19.31 -2.36 48.51
CA SER A 508 -18.88 -1.01 48.89
C SER A 508 -20.04 -0.13 49.31
N MET A 509 -21.15 -0.17 48.56
CA MET A 509 -22.36 0.58 48.90
C MET A 509 -22.94 0.14 50.25
N THR A 510 -22.99 -1.17 50.51
CA THR A 510 -23.46 -1.72 51.79
C THR A 510 -22.61 -1.21 52.96
N LYS A 511 -21.28 -1.17 52.81
CA LYS A 511 -20.38 -0.62 53.84
C LYS A 511 -20.67 0.86 54.11
N ILE A 512 -20.89 1.65 53.06
CA ILE A 512 -21.22 3.08 53.19
C ILE A 512 -22.58 3.24 53.88
N GLU A 513 -23.58 2.45 53.53
CA GLU A 513 -24.91 2.47 54.16
C GLU A 513 -24.84 2.07 55.65
N ASP A 514 -24.07 1.04 55.99
CA ASP A 514 -23.85 0.62 57.38
C ASP A 514 -23.19 1.73 58.19
N GLN A 515 -22.18 2.41 57.63
CA GLN A 515 -21.54 3.56 58.24
C GLN A 515 -22.52 4.73 58.42
N LEU A 516 -23.30 5.07 57.40
CA LEU A 516 -24.32 6.12 57.47
C LEU A 516 -25.38 5.81 58.54
N ASN A 517 -25.87 4.57 58.60
CA ASN A 517 -26.84 4.13 59.60
C ASN A 517 -26.26 4.22 61.01
N PHE A 518 -25.00 3.80 61.17
CA PHE A 518 -24.28 3.93 62.43
C PHE A 518 -24.13 5.39 62.86
N TYR A 519 -23.73 6.29 61.96
CA TYR A 519 -23.62 7.72 62.23
C TYR A 519 -24.97 8.35 62.56
N ASN A 520 -26.03 8.03 61.81
CA ASN A 520 -27.38 8.55 62.08
C ASN A 520 -27.91 8.11 63.45
N SER A 521 -27.78 6.82 63.78
CA SER A 521 -28.13 6.30 65.10
C SER A 521 -27.33 6.98 66.22
N PHE A 522 -26.04 7.21 65.99
CA PHE A 522 -25.19 7.94 66.93
C PHE A 522 -25.65 9.40 67.11
N PHE A 523 -25.95 10.11 66.03
CA PHE A 523 -26.44 11.49 66.08
C PHE A 523 -27.80 11.60 66.76
N ASP A 524 -28.69 10.63 66.56
CA ASP A 524 -29.99 10.60 67.24
C ASP A 524 -29.84 10.39 68.75
N GLN A 525 -28.92 9.50 69.17
CA GLN A 525 -28.55 9.37 70.60
C GLN A 525 -27.96 10.67 71.14
N TYR A 526 -27.05 11.31 70.40
CA TYR A 526 -26.44 12.58 70.80
C TYR A 526 -27.47 13.70 70.97
N LYS A 527 -28.44 13.82 70.05
CA LYS A 527 -29.55 14.79 70.15
C LYS A 527 -30.36 14.58 71.44
N GLN A 528 -30.64 13.35 71.82
CA GLN A 528 -31.35 13.04 73.08
C GLN A 528 -30.56 13.47 74.32
N TYR A 529 -29.23 13.48 74.27
CA TYR A 529 -28.38 13.94 75.37
C TYR A 529 -28.26 15.46 75.47
N ILE A 530 -28.28 16.16 74.34
CA ILE A 530 -28.16 17.62 74.27
C ILE A 530 -29.48 18.31 74.55
N ASP A 531 -30.60 17.77 74.08
CA ASP A 531 -31.89 18.40 74.28
C ASP A 531 -32.30 18.34 75.77
N PRO A 532 -32.27 19.48 76.51
CA PRO A 532 -32.54 19.50 77.93
C PRO A 532 -34.01 19.23 78.24
N THR A 533 -34.89 19.39 77.23
CA THR A 533 -36.35 19.30 77.40
C THR A 533 -36.86 17.86 77.48
N SER A 534 -36.08 16.89 76.99
CA SER A 534 -36.39 15.45 77.04
C SER A 534 -36.10 14.77 78.40
N ARG A 535 -35.53 15.47 79.39
CA ARG A 535 -35.31 14.90 80.73
C ARG A 535 -36.59 14.97 81.57
N SER A 536 -37.46 13.97 81.43
CA SER A 536 -38.54 13.74 82.38
C SER A 536 -37.98 13.55 83.80
N ASN A 537 -38.64 14.16 84.80
CA ASN A 537 -38.22 14.33 86.20
C ASN A 537 -37.95 13.05 87.05
N ASP A 538 -37.73 11.88 86.46
CA ASP A 538 -37.53 10.60 87.15
C ASP A 538 -36.04 10.25 87.39
N LEU A 539 -35.30 11.16 88.03
CA LEU A 539 -33.88 10.99 88.33
C LEU A 539 -33.66 10.64 89.82
N LYS A 540 -33.69 9.34 90.15
CA LYS A 540 -33.32 8.81 91.49
C LYS A 540 -32.12 7.85 91.52
N SER A 541 -31.31 7.75 90.47
CA SER A 541 -29.99 7.11 90.56
C SER A 541 -28.95 7.91 89.80
N SER A 542 -28.18 8.76 90.52
CA SER A 542 -27.12 9.60 89.93
C SER A 542 -26.08 8.78 89.17
N ASP A 543 -25.83 7.55 89.61
CA ASP A 543 -24.70 6.75 89.13
C ASP A 543 -24.94 6.17 87.73
N LYS A 544 -26.19 5.84 87.39
CA LYS A 544 -26.54 5.30 86.07
C LYS A 544 -26.32 6.34 84.96
N ILE A 545 -26.70 7.59 85.21
CA ILE A 545 -26.55 8.71 84.26
C ILE A 545 -25.08 9.03 84.01
N VAL A 546 -24.25 8.95 85.04
CA VAL A 546 -22.80 9.19 84.92
C VAL A 546 -22.17 8.08 84.08
N HIS A 547 -22.57 6.83 84.30
CA HIS A 547 -22.08 5.71 83.51
C HIS A 547 -22.51 5.80 82.03
N ASP A 548 -23.78 6.11 81.76
CA ASP A 548 -24.29 6.28 80.40
C ASP A 548 -23.59 7.43 79.65
N LYS A 549 -23.24 8.51 80.36
CA LYS A 549 -22.45 9.64 79.80
C LYS A 549 -21.00 9.26 79.52
N LEU A 550 -20.35 8.53 80.42
CA LEU A 550 -18.97 8.09 80.21
C LEU A 550 -18.87 7.09 79.06
N ASP A 551 -19.85 6.19 78.95
CA ASP A 551 -19.96 5.26 77.83
C ASP A 551 -20.21 5.98 76.50
N PHE A 552 -21.08 7.00 76.50
CA PHE A 552 -21.28 7.88 75.34
C PHE A 552 -19.99 8.61 74.93
N ILE A 553 -19.23 9.18 75.88
CA ILE A 553 -17.96 9.86 75.61
C ILE A 553 -16.93 8.87 75.05
N GLY A 554 -16.86 7.65 75.61
CA GLY A 554 -16.00 6.58 75.09
C GLY A 554 -16.33 6.25 73.63
N ARG A 555 -17.62 6.07 73.31
CA ARG A 555 -18.10 5.84 71.94
C ARG A 555 -17.82 7.02 71.01
N PHE A 556 -17.99 8.26 71.48
CA PHE A 556 -17.69 9.47 70.69
C PHE A 556 -16.20 9.59 70.36
N ILE A 557 -15.30 9.32 71.33
CA ILE A 557 -13.84 9.36 71.11
C ILE A 557 -13.41 8.25 70.13
N GLN A 558 -14.06 7.09 70.19
CA GLN A 558 -13.80 6.01 69.23
C GLN A 558 -14.27 6.39 67.83
N LEU A 559 -15.47 6.99 67.72
CA LEU A 559 -16.05 7.50 66.48
C LEU A 559 -15.17 8.59 65.85
N SER A 560 -14.68 9.56 66.64
CA SER A 560 -13.84 10.64 66.12
C SER A 560 -12.54 10.12 65.54
N LYS A 561 -12.00 9.02 66.08
CA LYS A 561 -10.81 8.36 65.50
C LYS A 561 -11.11 7.61 64.20
N THR A 562 -12.35 7.16 63.99
CA THR A 562 -12.77 6.47 62.76
C THR A 562 -13.21 7.44 61.66
N ILE A 563 -13.69 8.63 62.03
CA ILE A 563 -14.05 9.70 61.07
C ILE A 563 -12.79 10.30 60.40
N ASP A 564 -11.65 10.30 61.09
CA ASP A 564 -10.36 10.75 60.53
C ASP A 564 -9.77 9.75 59.51
N GLU A 565 -10.30 8.53 59.43
CA GLU A 565 -10.02 7.63 58.31
C GLU A 565 -10.83 8.16 57.12
N GLU A 566 -10.16 8.82 56.17
CA GLU A 566 -10.78 9.40 54.97
C GLU A 566 -11.78 8.40 54.37
N VAL A 567 -13.02 8.85 54.14
CA VAL A 567 -14.00 8.08 53.38
C VAL A 567 -13.38 7.82 52.01
N GLU A 568 -12.84 6.61 51.84
CA GLU A 568 -12.04 6.24 50.69
C GLU A 568 -12.94 6.38 49.46
N TYR A 569 -12.71 7.42 48.66
CA TYR A 569 -13.48 7.66 47.46
C TYR A 569 -13.07 6.58 46.47
N ILE A 570 -13.85 5.52 46.37
CA ILE A 570 -13.54 4.39 45.48
C ILE A 570 -13.67 4.90 44.05
N LYS A 571 -12.54 5.30 43.47
CA LYS A 571 -12.41 5.55 42.05
C LYS A 571 -12.38 4.18 41.37
N TYR A 572 -13.55 3.69 40.98
CA TYR A 572 -13.67 2.44 40.23
C TYR A 572 -12.86 2.54 38.94
N ILE A 573 -11.77 1.79 38.89
CA ILE A 573 -11.08 1.49 37.64
C ILE A 573 -11.75 0.20 37.15
N PRO A 574 -12.34 0.18 35.94
CA PRO A 574 -12.93 -1.04 35.42
C PRO A 574 -11.88 -2.17 35.42
N ILE A 575 -12.26 -3.35 35.93
CA ILE A 575 -11.38 -4.53 36.02
C ILE A 575 -10.75 -4.88 34.66
N LEU A 576 -11.47 -4.63 33.55
CA LEU A 576 -10.88 -4.60 32.21
C LEU A 576 -10.35 -3.19 31.91
N ASN A 577 -9.04 -3.02 32.07
CA ASN A 577 -8.32 -1.86 31.53
C ASN A 577 -7.37 -2.26 30.38
N LYS A 578 -7.46 -3.51 29.92
CA LYS A 578 -6.84 -3.96 28.68
C LYS A 578 -7.88 -3.91 27.58
N ASP A 579 -7.53 -3.29 26.46
CA ASP A 579 -8.29 -3.46 25.23
C ASP A 579 -8.50 -4.95 25.00
N ILE A 580 -9.75 -5.34 24.73
CA ILE A 580 -10.07 -6.71 24.30
C ILE A 580 -9.08 -7.00 23.18
N GLU A 581 -8.21 -8.01 23.36
CA GLU A 581 -7.26 -8.40 22.34
C GLU A 581 -8.08 -8.68 21.08
N THR A 582 -8.07 -7.72 20.15
CA THR A 582 -8.70 -7.90 18.86
C THR A 582 -8.05 -9.14 18.30
N MET A 583 -8.85 -10.14 17.90
CA MET A 583 -8.32 -11.25 17.12
C MET A 583 -7.69 -10.63 15.88
N GLU A 584 -6.37 -10.42 15.91
CA GLU A 584 -5.62 -10.33 14.69
C GLU A 584 -5.88 -11.67 14.02
N LEU A 585 -6.60 -11.63 12.89
CA LEU A 585 -6.67 -12.76 11.99
C LEU A 585 -5.22 -13.02 11.61
N ILE A 586 -4.58 -13.96 12.32
CA ILE A 586 -3.31 -14.53 11.93
C ILE A 586 -3.58 -15.00 10.52
N LYS A 587 -2.98 -14.33 9.54
CA LYS A 587 -3.15 -14.68 8.14
C LYS A 587 -2.77 -16.14 8.07
N ALA A 588 -3.75 -17.01 7.79
CA ALA A 588 -3.47 -18.42 7.61
C ALA A 588 -2.30 -18.50 6.62
N PRO A 589 -1.23 -19.23 6.94
CA PRO A 589 -0.06 -19.30 6.08
C PRO A 589 -0.56 -19.62 4.67
N ASN A 590 -0.18 -18.76 3.72
CA ASN A 590 -0.65 -18.89 2.34
C ASN A 590 -0.28 -20.31 1.87
N LYS A 591 -1.27 -21.14 1.49
CA LYS A 591 -1.05 -22.56 1.16
C LYS A 591 -0.04 -22.76 0.04
N ASP A 592 0.18 -21.74 -0.77
CA ASP A 592 1.14 -21.72 -1.87
C ASP A 592 2.59 -21.55 -1.40
N TRP A 593 2.80 -21.21 -0.13
CA TRP A 593 4.14 -21.21 0.44
C TRP A 593 4.42 -22.63 0.93
N PRO A 594 5.38 -23.36 0.31
CA PRO A 594 5.85 -24.60 0.92
C PRO A 594 6.20 -24.28 2.37
N ILE A 595 5.85 -25.16 3.31
CA ILE A 595 6.18 -24.98 4.74
C ILE A 595 7.70 -24.96 4.84
N LEU A 596 8.27 -23.76 4.66
CA LEU A 596 9.68 -23.46 4.77
C LEU A 596 10.01 -23.78 6.21
N ASN A 597 10.87 -24.78 6.43
CA ASN A 597 11.27 -25.29 7.74
C ASN A 597 10.31 -26.30 8.41
N GLN A 598 9.49 -27.04 7.65
CA GLN A 598 8.86 -28.24 8.22
C GLN A 598 9.92 -29.20 8.79
N PHE A 599 11.06 -29.33 8.11
CA PHE A 599 12.14 -30.20 8.56
C PHE A 599 13.31 -29.39 9.11
N VAL A 600 13.72 -29.70 10.33
CA VAL A 600 14.99 -29.26 10.90
C VAL A 600 15.98 -30.39 10.74
N TYR A 601 17.10 -30.11 10.08
CA TYR A 601 18.20 -31.05 9.95
C TYR A 601 19.23 -30.74 11.03
N LYS A 602 19.65 -31.73 11.80
CA LYS A 602 20.75 -31.64 12.76
C LYS A 602 21.90 -32.49 12.25
N CYS A 603 23.07 -31.88 12.10
CA CYS A 603 24.28 -32.58 11.68
C CYS A 603 25.20 -32.73 12.90
N PHE A 604 25.55 -33.95 13.25
CA PHE A 604 26.45 -34.25 14.37
C PHE A 604 27.88 -34.49 13.90
N GLN A 605 28.83 -34.37 14.83
CA GLN A 605 30.26 -34.60 14.59
C GLN A 605 30.54 -36.03 14.11
N ASP A 606 29.75 -37.00 14.54
CA ASP A 606 29.80 -38.39 14.08
C ASP A 606 29.02 -38.63 12.78
N GLN A 607 28.76 -37.55 12.03
CA GLN A 607 28.24 -37.55 10.66
C GLN A 607 26.81 -38.08 10.52
N GLU A 608 26.12 -38.28 11.64
CA GLU A 608 24.69 -38.54 11.64
C GLU A 608 23.96 -37.25 11.26
N ILE A 609 23.05 -37.38 10.28
CA ILE A 609 22.09 -36.34 9.96
C ILE A 609 20.73 -36.79 10.49
N GLU A 610 20.21 -36.04 11.44
CA GLU A 610 18.86 -36.23 11.96
C GLU A 610 17.92 -35.26 11.25
N ARG A 611 16.77 -35.77 10.79
CA ARG A 611 15.62 -34.97 10.38
C ARG A 611 14.61 -34.93 11.50
N VAL A 612 14.17 -33.74 11.87
CA VAL A 612 13.06 -33.55 12.79
C VAL A 612 11.95 -32.81 12.06
N ASP A 613 10.77 -33.41 12.00
CA ASP A 613 9.58 -32.71 11.54
C ASP A 613 9.06 -31.81 12.67
N SER A 614 9.12 -30.49 12.47
CA SER A 614 8.72 -29.48 13.45
C SER A 614 7.21 -29.53 13.77
N VAL A 615 6.39 -30.06 12.86
CA VAL A 615 4.94 -30.14 13.02
C VAL A 615 4.56 -31.39 13.82
N SER A 616 4.98 -32.57 13.35
CA SER A 616 4.64 -33.85 13.99
C SER A 616 5.53 -34.16 15.20
N SER A 617 6.68 -33.48 15.33
CA SER A 617 7.77 -33.87 16.24
C SER A 617 8.30 -35.28 15.97
N ASP A 618 7.96 -35.87 14.82
CA ASP A 618 8.55 -37.13 14.38
C ASP A 618 10.00 -36.89 13.97
N PHE A 619 10.78 -37.95 14.11
CA PHE A 619 12.22 -37.93 13.97
C PHE A 619 12.68 -39.09 13.11
N MET A 620 13.69 -38.82 12.28
CA MET A 620 14.30 -39.82 11.42
C MET A 620 15.80 -39.58 11.33
N ILE A 621 16.60 -40.61 11.58
CA ILE A 621 18.03 -40.60 11.23
C ILE A 621 18.11 -40.82 9.72
N ILE A 622 18.61 -39.83 8.99
CA ILE A 622 18.78 -39.88 7.54
C ILE A 622 20.06 -40.61 7.18
N ILE A 623 21.16 -40.27 7.88
CA ILE A 623 22.48 -40.83 7.61
C ILE A 623 22.99 -41.42 8.90
N LYS A 624 23.36 -42.70 8.86
CA LYS A 624 23.91 -43.43 10.01
C LYS A 624 25.40 -43.15 10.14
N LYS A 625 25.93 -43.17 11.37
CA LYS A 625 27.34 -42.94 11.71
C LYS A 625 28.36 -43.73 10.91
N ASN A 626 28.00 -44.93 10.47
CA ASN A 626 28.90 -45.85 9.76
C ASN A 626 28.94 -45.64 8.24
N CYS A 627 28.11 -44.74 7.70
CA CYS A 627 28.24 -44.25 6.33
C CYS A 627 29.34 -43.19 6.30
N THR A 628 30.58 -43.60 6.54
CA THR A 628 31.73 -42.68 6.56
C THR A 628 31.77 -41.90 5.26
N PRO A 629 31.64 -40.56 5.28
CA PRO A 629 31.83 -39.73 4.12
C PRO A 629 33.29 -39.84 3.69
N SER A 630 33.52 -39.74 2.39
CA SER A 630 34.86 -39.57 1.81
C SER A 630 35.51 -38.24 2.20
N VAL A 631 34.75 -37.36 2.88
CA VAL A 631 35.11 -35.98 3.19
C VAL A 631 35.25 -35.80 4.70
N THR A 632 36.42 -35.32 5.14
CA THR A 632 36.61 -34.87 6.52
C THR A 632 35.83 -33.57 6.74
N LEU A 633 34.74 -33.67 7.47
CA LEU A 633 34.00 -32.50 7.95
C LEU A 633 34.82 -31.75 9.02
N PRO A 634 34.74 -30.40 9.07
CA PRO A 634 35.37 -29.62 10.13
C PRO A 634 34.97 -30.08 11.54
N ASP A 635 35.94 -30.12 12.45
CA ASP A 635 35.74 -30.48 13.86
C ASP A 635 34.64 -29.65 14.55
N ILE A 636 34.37 -28.45 14.02
CA ILE A 636 33.47 -27.45 14.60
C ILE A 636 32.00 -27.65 14.18
N ILE A 637 31.65 -28.69 13.42
CA ILE A 637 30.23 -29.04 13.15
C ILE A 637 29.50 -29.52 14.43
N GLU A 638 30.18 -29.65 15.57
CA GLU A 638 29.58 -29.99 16.87
C GLU A 638 28.33 -29.16 17.21
N ASN A 639 27.14 -29.73 16.96
CA ASN A 639 25.82 -29.18 17.26
C ASN A 639 25.53 -27.80 16.63
N ARG A 640 26.33 -27.34 15.68
CA ARG A 640 26.20 -26.00 15.13
C ARG A 640 25.27 -25.99 13.94
N LEU A 641 24.06 -25.50 14.16
CA LEU A 641 23.00 -25.41 13.15
C LEU A 641 23.19 -24.21 12.18
N TYR A 642 24.43 -23.93 11.78
CA TYR A 642 24.77 -22.93 10.76
C TYR A 642 24.79 -23.52 9.35
N GLN A 643 24.06 -24.61 9.12
CA GLN A 643 23.71 -25.05 7.77
C GLN A 643 22.46 -24.31 7.27
N THR A 644 22.28 -24.31 5.95
CA THR A 644 21.02 -23.92 5.31
C THR A 644 20.58 -25.03 4.36
N VAL A 645 19.27 -25.14 4.17
CA VAL A 645 18.66 -26.13 3.27
C VAL A 645 18.17 -25.40 2.04
N CYS A 646 18.55 -25.89 0.86
CA CYS A 646 18.06 -25.42 -0.43
C CYS A 646 17.41 -26.60 -1.15
N GLY A 647 16.07 -26.65 -1.13
CA GLY A 647 15.33 -27.83 -1.58
C GLY A 647 15.65 -29.06 -0.72
N ASN A 648 16.26 -30.07 -1.33
CA ASN A 648 16.73 -31.28 -0.65
C ASN A 648 18.24 -31.29 -0.39
N VAL A 649 18.95 -30.19 -0.63
CA VAL A 649 20.40 -30.12 -0.44
C VAL A 649 20.73 -29.29 0.79
N ILE A 650 21.48 -29.87 1.72
CA ILE A 650 22.01 -29.16 2.88
C ILE A 650 23.37 -28.57 2.49
N TYR A 651 23.55 -27.28 2.71
CA TYR A 651 24.79 -26.55 2.47
C TYR A 651 25.42 -26.13 3.78
N TYR A 652 26.75 -26.24 3.85
CA TYR A 652 27.60 -25.74 4.92
C TYR A 652 28.88 -25.16 4.31
N PHE A 653 29.46 -24.12 4.92
CA PHE A 653 30.65 -23.46 4.40
C PHE A 653 31.68 -23.28 5.51
N ASP A 654 32.92 -23.70 5.25
CA ASP A 654 34.03 -23.55 6.19
C ASP A 654 35.38 -23.58 5.48
N LYS A 655 36.30 -22.71 5.89
CA LYS A 655 37.71 -22.70 5.46
C LYS A 655 37.91 -22.83 3.95
N GLY A 656 37.20 -22.01 3.18
CA GLY A 656 37.32 -21.98 1.71
C GLY A 656 36.64 -23.14 1.00
N LYS A 657 35.83 -23.94 1.70
CA LYS A 657 35.09 -25.06 1.11
C LYS A 657 33.60 -24.93 1.37
N SER A 658 32.83 -25.39 0.40
CA SER A 658 31.41 -25.73 0.57
C SER A 658 31.28 -27.24 0.77
N TYR A 659 30.45 -27.62 1.73
CA TYR A 659 30.09 -29.00 2.02
C TYR A 659 28.60 -29.14 1.73
N THR A 660 28.26 -30.08 0.85
CA THR A 660 26.90 -30.27 0.39
C THR A 660 26.48 -31.72 0.56
N ILE A 661 25.20 -31.93 0.82
CA ILE A 661 24.61 -33.27 0.83
C ILE A 661 23.17 -33.23 0.35
N ASP A 662 22.89 -34.03 -0.68
CA ASP A 662 21.54 -34.21 -1.19
C ASP A 662 20.83 -35.31 -0.38
N VAL A 663 19.77 -34.90 0.32
CA VAL A 663 18.93 -35.77 1.14
C VAL A 663 17.63 -36.15 0.41
N SER A 664 17.55 -36.04 -0.92
CA SER A 664 16.43 -36.57 -1.69
C SER A 664 16.39 -38.10 -1.72
N ASN A 665 17.56 -38.75 -1.65
CA ASN A 665 17.72 -40.20 -1.57
C ASN A 665 18.56 -40.57 -0.35
N TYR A 666 17.89 -40.79 0.79
CA TYR A 666 18.53 -41.02 2.09
C TYR A 666 19.55 -42.16 2.08
N ASP A 667 19.27 -43.25 1.37
CA ASP A 667 20.14 -44.43 1.33
C ASP A 667 21.47 -44.16 0.63
N ASN A 668 21.52 -43.14 -0.24
CA ASN A 668 22.70 -42.77 -1.03
C ASN A 668 23.23 -41.37 -0.71
N ALA A 669 22.72 -40.72 0.34
CA ALA A 669 23.13 -39.37 0.70
C ALA A 669 24.61 -39.38 1.13
N GLN A 670 25.44 -38.58 0.46
CA GLN A 670 26.88 -38.46 0.75
C GLN A 670 27.31 -37.01 0.76
N TRP A 671 28.25 -36.68 1.66
CA TRP A 671 28.85 -35.35 1.71
C TRP A 671 29.81 -35.16 0.54
N ILE A 672 29.68 -34.02 -0.12
CA ILE A 672 30.56 -33.56 -1.19
C ILE A 672 31.22 -32.26 -0.72
N ALA A 673 32.55 -32.23 -0.69
CA ALA A 673 33.30 -31.00 -0.49
C ALA A 673 33.71 -30.41 -1.85
N THR A 674 33.47 -29.12 -2.02
CA THR A 674 33.85 -28.38 -3.21
C THR A 674 34.55 -27.10 -2.77
N ASP A 675 35.74 -26.85 -3.30
CA ASP A 675 36.45 -25.59 -3.07
C ASP A 675 35.58 -24.43 -3.56
N CYS A 676 35.60 -23.32 -2.82
CA CYS A 676 34.86 -22.12 -3.16
C CYS A 676 35.77 -20.90 -2.96
N ASP A 677 35.45 -19.78 -3.61
CA ASP A 677 36.29 -18.56 -3.59
C ASP A 677 36.15 -17.76 -2.27
N ILE A 678 36.11 -18.45 -1.13
CA ILE A 678 36.26 -17.87 0.21
C ILE A 678 37.70 -18.08 0.65
N ASP A 679 38.30 -17.07 1.27
CA ASP A 679 39.62 -17.20 1.88
C ASP A 679 39.59 -18.31 2.95
N SER A 680 40.46 -19.32 2.75
CA SER A 680 40.58 -20.50 3.60
C SER A 680 40.85 -20.22 5.08
N SER A 681 41.28 -19.00 5.41
CA SER A 681 41.46 -18.55 6.79
C SER A 681 40.16 -18.17 7.49
N TYR A 682 39.01 -18.08 6.81
CA TYR A 682 37.74 -17.75 7.43
C TYR A 682 36.86 -18.99 7.71
N ALA A 683 36.16 -18.92 8.85
CA ALA A 683 35.26 -19.96 9.34
C ALA A 683 34.05 -19.36 10.06
N LEU A 684 33.09 -20.21 10.43
CA LEU A 684 31.98 -19.86 11.34
C LEU A 684 31.02 -18.80 10.80
N PHE A 685 30.80 -18.80 9.49
CA PHE A 685 29.82 -17.96 8.84
C PHE A 685 28.40 -18.29 9.33
N SER A 686 27.57 -17.26 9.47
CA SER A 686 26.13 -17.46 9.59
C SER A 686 25.54 -17.46 8.18
N ILE A 687 24.74 -18.46 7.83
CA ILE A 687 24.29 -18.65 6.45
C ILE A 687 22.78 -18.71 6.34
N ILE A 688 22.24 -18.18 5.24
CA ILE A 688 20.80 -18.21 4.94
C ILE A 688 20.58 -18.34 3.43
N PHE A 689 19.63 -19.20 3.06
CA PHE A 689 19.17 -19.33 1.68
C PHE A 689 18.10 -18.28 1.37
N ASP A 690 18.22 -17.62 0.22
CA ASP A 690 17.30 -16.56 -0.21
C ASP A 690 15.94 -17.06 -0.73
N ASN A 691 15.69 -18.38 -0.66
CA ASN A 691 14.53 -19.04 -1.26
C ASN A 691 14.41 -18.82 -2.77
N SER A 692 15.53 -18.53 -3.44
CA SER A 692 15.68 -18.41 -4.88
C SER A 692 16.93 -19.14 -5.38
N LYS A 693 18.04 -18.44 -5.64
CA LYS A 693 19.26 -18.93 -6.30
C LYS A 693 20.53 -18.71 -5.49
N HIS A 694 20.43 -18.04 -4.34
CA HIS A 694 21.63 -17.59 -3.61
C HIS A 694 21.60 -17.96 -2.14
N ILE A 695 22.77 -18.35 -1.65
CA ILE A 695 23.04 -18.50 -0.23
C ILE A 695 23.92 -17.33 0.19
N TYR A 696 23.51 -16.64 1.24
CA TYR A 696 24.27 -15.52 1.78
C TYR A 696 25.02 -15.97 3.03
N LEU A 697 26.29 -15.58 3.13
CA LEU A 697 27.16 -15.86 4.26
C LEU A 697 27.55 -14.54 4.93
N PHE A 698 27.32 -14.45 6.23
CA PHE A 698 27.51 -13.25 7.02
C PHE A 698 28.60 -13.45 8.08
N GLY A 699 29.53 -12.50 8.13
CA GLY A 699 30.50 -12.39 9.21
C GLY A 699 31.49 -13.54 9.26
N GLY A 700 31.68 -14.12 10.44
CA GLY A 700 32.63 -15.21 10.67
C GLY A 700 33.90 -14.74 11.36
N VAL A 701 34.86 -15.65 11.50
CA VAL A 701 36.14 -15.40 12.16
C VAL A 701 37.28 -15.83 11.26
N ASN A 702 38.33 -15.01 11.20
CA ASN A 702 39.59 -15.45 10.64
C ASN A 702 40.30 -16.37 11.65
N THR A 703 40.42 -17.66 11.36
CA THR A 703 40.98 -18.67 12.26
C THR A 703 42.47 -18.47 12.56
N ILE A 704 43.17 -17.66 11.76
CA ILE A 704 44.59 -17.35 11.98
C ILE A 704 44.72 -16.15 12.94
N SER A 705 44.03 -15.05 12.63
CA SER A 705 44.11 -13.83 13.45
C SER A 705 43.15 -13.80 14.64
N GLN A 706 42.21 -14.73 14.69
CA GLN A 706 41.09 -14.80 15.64
C GLN A 706 40.14 -13.59 15.61
N LYS A 707 40.26 -12.72 14.61
CA LYS A 707 39.39 -11.53 14.47
C LYS A 707 38.12 -11.85 13.69
N GLU A 708 36.99 -11.34 14.17
CA GLU A 708 35.73 -11.36 13.42
C GLU A 708 35.77 -10.44 12.19
N THR A 709 34.97 -10.77 11.17
CA THR A 709 34.85 -9.97 9.93
C THR A 709 33.46 -9.39 9.74
N LYS A 710 33.37 -8.34 8.91
CA LYS A 710 32.14 -7.72 8.43
C LYS A 710 31.70 -8.22 7.04
N SER A 711 32.50 -9.06 6.39
CA SER A 711 32.27 -9.48 5.02
C SER A 711 30.92 -10.18 4.85
N ILE A 712 30.29 -9.94 3.70
CA ILE A 712 29.09 -10.63 3.26
C ILE A 712 29.37 -11.27 1.92
N TYR A 713 29.25 -12.59 1.85
CA TYR A 713 29.40 -13.34 0.60
C TYR A 713 28.04 -13.79 0.07
N LYS A 714 27.93 -13.84 -1.25
CA LYS A 714 26.75 -14.32 -1.98
C LYS A 714 27.18 -15.49 -2.86
N TYR A 715 26.69 -16.68 -2.54
CA TYR A 715 26.96 -17.91 -3.27
C TYR A 715 25.80 -18.26 -4.19
N ASN A 716 26.04 -18.31 -5.50
CA ASN A 716 25.11 -18.86 -6.46
C ASN A 716 25.32 -20.38 -6.55
N PHE A 717 24.39 -21.16 -6.00
CA PHE A 717 24.54 -22.62 -5.94
C PHE A 717 24.30 -23.33 -7.27
N GLU A 718 23.62 -22.70 -8.24
CA GLU A 718 23.47 -23.26 -9.60
C GLU A 718 24.77 -23.15 -10.39
N LYS A 719 25.50 -22.03 -10.22
CA LYS A 719 26.75 -21.73 -10.94
C LYS A 719 28.01 -22.12 -10.16
N HIS A 720 27.85 -22.54 -8.90
CA HIS A 720 28.94 -22.73 -7.94
C HIS A 720 29.88 -21.52 -7.85
N GLN A 721 29.33 -20.31 -7.95
CA GLN A 721 30.08 -19.05 -7.96
C GLN A 721 29.92 -18.33 -6.63
N MET A 722 31.02 -17.82 -6.06
CA MET A 722 31.02 -17.02 -4.84
C MET A 722 31.37 -15.57 -5.17
N ASP A 723 30.51 -14.63 -4.79
CA ASP A 723 30.74 -13.20 -4.95
C ASP A 723 30.86 -12.53 -3.58
N LEU A 724 31.93 -11.75 -3.36
CA LEU A 724 32.03 -10.85 -2.21
C LEU A 724 31.18 -9.60 -2.50
N LEU A 725 30.18 -9.33 -1.66
CA LEU A 725 29.39 -8.12 -1.80
C LEU A 725 30.24 -6.89 -1.42
N LYS A 726 30.04 -5.79 -2.15
CA LYS A 726 30.72 -4.50 -1.89
C LYS A 726 30.18 -3.76 -0.65
N ILE A 727 29.37 -4.45 0.13
CA ILE A 727 28.74 -3.95 1.34
C ILE A 727 29.14 -4.85 2.51
N GLU A 728 29.20 -4.24 3.68
CA GLU A 728 29.70 -4.88 4.88
C GLU A 728 28.65 -4.79 5.99
N MET A 729 28.69 -5.75 6.90
CA MET A 729 27.91 -5.68 8.13
C MET A 729 28.30 -4.43 8.95
N LEU A 730 27.36 -3.90 9.74
CA LEU A 730 27.63 -2.73 10.56
C LEU A 730 28.71 -3.02 11.63
N HIS A 731 28.74 -4.24 12.18
CA HIS A 731 29.71 -4.71 13.17
C HIS A 731 30.40 -5.99 12.69
N PRO A 732 31.71 -6.20 12.99
CA PRO A 732 32.35 -7.48 12.76
C PRO A 732 31.85 -8.47 13.81
N SER A 733 31.41 -9.65 13.39
CA SER A 733 30.81 -10.61 14.32
C SER A 733 30.60 -11.99 13.70
N LYS A 734 30.30 -12.96 14.56
CA LYS A 734 29.99 -14.36 14.22
C LYS A 734 28.72 -14.80 14.98
N TYR A 735 28.22 -16.00 14.66
CA TYR A 735 27.09 -16.61 15.38
C TYR A 735 25.78 -15.80 15.33
N HIS A 736 25.50 -15.18 14.19
CA HIS A 736 24.24 -14.49 13.95
C HIS A 736 23.11 -15.48 13.75
N ASN A 737 21.91 -15.06 14.13
CA ASN A 737 20.71 -15.65 13.57
C ASN A 737 20.25 -14.80 12.42
N LEU A 738 19.72 -15.48 11.40
CA LEU A 738 19.32 -14.84 10.16
C LEU A 738 17.84 -15.11 9.92
N GLY A 739 17.13 -14.06 9.52
CA GLY A 739 15.74 -14.13 9.08
C GLY A 739 15.61 -13.63 7.65
N ILE A 740 14.69 -14.17 6.87
CA ILE A 740 14.42 -13.71 5.51
C ILE A 740 12.98 -13.23 5.37
N ASP A 741 12.83 -12.05 4.81
CA ASP A 741 11.58 -11.53 4.28
C ASP A 741 11.65 -11.58 2.76
N LYS A 742 11.12 -12.65 2.19
CA LYS A 742 11.11 -12.84 0.73
C LYS A 742 10.25 -11.79 0.03
N LYS A 743 9.18 -11.30 0.67
CA LYS A 743 8.26 -10.37 0.03
C LYS A 743 8.93 -9.01 -0.23
N ASN A 744 9.71 -8.55 0.74
CA ASN A 744 10.38 -7.25 0.65
C ASN A 744 11.87 -7.37 0.35
N GLU A 745 12.33 -8.56 -0.08
CA GLU A 745 13.73 -8.87 -0.40
C GLU A 745 14.72 -8.43 0.69
N ASN A 746 14.40 -8.71 1.96
CA ASN A 746 15.25 -8.35 3.11
C ASN A 746 15.84 -9.59 3.79
N ILE A 747 17.08 -9.46 4.25
CA ILE A 747 17.72 -10.39 5.19
C ILE A 747 17.97 -9.65 6.50
N TYR A 748 17.44 -10.19 7.60
CA TYR A 748 17.66 -9.66 8.94
C TYR A 748 18.78 -10.40 9.64
N ILE A 749 19.69 -9.63 10.24
CA ILE A 749 20.84 -10.10 11.02
C ILE A 749 20.52 -9.84 12.49
N ILE A 750 20.31 -10.90 13.26
CA ILE A 750 19.76 -10.85 14.62
C ILE A 750 20.87 -11.26 15.61
N GLY A 751 21.24 -10.33 16.49
CA GLY A 751 22.27 -10.55 17.51
C GLY A 751 23.63 -10.87 16.90
N GLY A 752 24.33 -11.84 17.47
CA GLY A 752 25.69 -12.23 17.11
C GLY A 752 26.65 -12.05 18.28
N TYR A 753 27.91 -12.39 18.07
CA TYR A 753 28.97 -12.26 19.07
C TYR A 753 30.23 -11.70 18.42
N ASN A 754 30.91 -10.80 19.13
CA ASN A 754 32.29 -10.45 18.88
C ASN A 754 33.06 -10.27 20.19
N GLU A 755 34.39 -10.30 20.14
CA GLU A 755 35.21 -10.19 21.35
C GLU A 755 35.13 -8.81 22.02
N ALA A 756 34.88 -7.76 21.25
CA ALA A 756 34.91 -6.38 21.73
C ALA A 756 33.67 -5.99 22.55
N GLU A 757 32.48 -6.38 22.09
CA GLU A 757 31.17 -6.01 22.64
C GLU A 757 30.48 -7.20 23.31
N GLY A 758 30.97 -8.43 23.09
CA GLY A 758 30.31 -9.65 23.54
C GLY A 758 29.12 -9.99 22.65
N TYR A 759 28.01 -10.42 23.27
CA TYR A 759 26.77 -10.69 22.55
C TYR A 759 26.07 -9.40 22.14
N LEU A 760 25.76 -9.30 20.86
CA LEU A 760 25.11 -8.13 20.29
C LEU A 760 23.62 -8.10 20.66
N ASN A 761 23.10 -6.91 20.90
CA ASN A 761 21.74 -6.61 21.31
C ASN A 761 20.98 -5.86 20.22
N ARG A 762 21.17 -6.22 18.95
CA ARG A 762 20.63 -5.47 17.81
C ARG A 762 20.07 -6.36 16.71
N ILE A 763 19.22 -5.74 15.88
CA ILE A 763 18.77 -6.26 14.60
C ILE A 763 19.21 -5.27 13.52
N ASP A 764 19.90 -5.79 12.52
CA ASP A 764 20.22 -5.08 11.29
C ASP A 764 19.50 -5.74 10.10
N ARG A 765 19.29 -4.99 9.02
CA ARG A 765 18.57 -5.44 7.82
C ARG A 765 19.40 -5.15 6.59
N LEU A 766 19.75 -6.18 5.84
CA LEU A 766 20.24 -6.09 4.47
C LEU A 766 19.05 -6.03 3.50
N CYS A 767 18.93 -4.96 2.75
CA CYS A 767 18.00 -4.81 1.64
C CYS A 767 18.67 -5.33 0.36
N LEU A 768 18.14 -6.40 -0.24
CA LEU A 768 18.77 -7.05 -1.39
C LEU A 768 18.59 -6.27 -2.70
N SER A 769 17.54 -5.44 -2.80
CA SER A 769 17.24 -4.68 -4.02
C SER A 769 18.25 -3.58 -4.29
N ASP A 770 18.75 -2.92 -3.24
CA ASP A 770 19.73 -1.82 -3.34
C ASP A 770 21.10 -2.16 -2.73
N ASN A 771 21.26 -3.34 -2.14
CA ASN A 771 22.44 -3.77 -1.40
C ASN A 771 22.84 -2.77 -0.32
N THR A 772 21.89 -2.32 0.51
CA THR A 772 22.18 -1.47 1.66
C THR A 772 21.88 -2.19 2.97
N ILE A 773 22.61 -1.82 4.04
CA ILE A 773 22.37 -2.33 5.38
C ILE A 773 21.88 -1.22 6.31
N HIS A 774 20.80 -1.50 7.02
CA HIS A 774 20.18 -0.56 7.94
C HIS A 774 20.10 -1.15 9.35
N HIS A 775 20.32 -0.30 10.34
CA HIS A 775 19.96 -0.64 11.71
C HIS A 775 18.43 -0.60 11.85
N ILE A 776 17.85 -1.61 12.49
CA ILE A 776 16.41 -1.68 12.76
C ILE A 776 16.12 -1.34 14.21
N GLN A 777 16.71 -2.10 15.14
CA GLN A 777 16.41 -1.96 16.57
C GLN A 777 17.58 -2.39 17.44
N SER A 778 17.81 -1.66 18.54
CA SER A 778 18.68 -2.06 19.64
C SER A 778 17.86 -2.38 20.89
N PHE A 779 18.35 -3.30 21.72
CA PHE A 779 17.67 -3.79 22.91
C PHE A 779 18.52 -3.54 24.15
N THR A 780 17.88 -3.38 25.31
CA THR A 780 18.62 -3.29 26.57
C THR A 780 19.30 -4.61 26.95
N GLU A 781 18.70 -5.73 26.54
CA GLU A 781 19.21 -7.07 26.77
C GLU A 781 20.05 -7.57 25.60
N THR A 782 21.13 -8.30 25.90
CA THR A 782 21.92 -9.01 24.89
C THR A 782 21.11 -10.15 24.28
N ILE A 783 21.07 -10.20 22.95
CA ILE A 783 20.35 -11.24 22.21
C ILE A 783 21.26 -12.44 22.11
N LEU A 784 20.80 -13.55 22.68
CA LEU A 784 21.48 -14.82 22.55
C LEU A 784 21.11 -15.50 21.23
N ASN A 785 19.81 -15.58 20.95
CA ASN A 785 19.31 -16.20 19.74
C ASN A 785 17.98 -15.57 19.30
N GLY A 786 17.58 -15.74 18.05
CA GLY A 786 16.27 -15.33 17.60
C GLY A 786 15.91 -15.81 16.20
N CYS A 787 14.63 -15.70 15.86
CA CYS A 787 14.12 -15.98 14.53
C CYS A 787 13.17 -14.87 14.07
N TYR A 788 12.96 -14.81 12.76
CA TYR A 788 12.03 -13.88 12.13
C TYR A 788 10.78 -14.62 11.64
N ASP A 789 9.63 -14.20 12.14
CA ASP A 789 8.31 -14.51 11.61
C ASP A 789 7.97 -13.53 10.49
N HIS A 790 8.24 -13.98 9.27
CA HIS A 790 8.03 -13.23 8.03
C HIS A 790 6.56 -13.08 7.65
N ILE A 791 5.63 -13.78 8.31
CA ILE A 791 4.19 -13.65 8.04
C ILE A 791 3.65 -12.42 8.78
N ASN A 792 4.09 -12.23 10.03
CA ASN A 792 3.58 -11.18 10.90
C ASN A 792 4.54 -9.98 11.06
N ASP A 793 5.74 -10.05 10.49
CA ASP A 793 6.84 -9.08 10.67
C ASP A 793 7.25 -8.94 12.16
N ILE A 794 7.51 -10.09 12.78
CA ILE A 794 7.80 -10.22 14.22
C ILE A 794 9.11 -10.96 14.44
N PHE A 795 9.91 -10.49 15.38
CA PHE A 795 11.10 -11.19 15.88
C PHE A 795 10.78 -11.88 17.20
N TYR A 796 11.16 -13.14 17.30
CA TYR A 796 11.17 -13.88 18.56
C TYR A 796 12.61 -14.10 18.98
N MET A 797 12.99 -13.61 20.16
CA MET A 797 14.39 -13.58 20.60
C MET A 797 14.51 -14.11 22.01
N LEU A 798 15.53 -14.92 22.26
CA LEU A 798 15.94 -15.31 23.59
C LEU A 798 17.12 -14.44 24.00
N THR A 799 17.05 -13.85 25.19
CA THR A 799 18.15 -13.03 25.73
C THR A 799 19.16 -13.89 26.48
N LEU A 800 20.33 -13.33 26.79
CA LEU A 800 21.32 -13.97 27.67
C LEU A 800 21.11 -13.63 29.17
N THR A 801 20.08 -12.85 29.50
CA THR A 801 19.76 -12.48 30.90
C THR A 801 19.46 -13.73 31.73
N ARG A 802 19.73 -13.73 33.05
CA ARG A 802 19.32 -14.82 33.95
C ARG A 802 18.29 -14.28 34.97
N PRO A 803 17.06 -14.84 35.03
CA PRO A 803 16.50 -15.85 34.13
C PRO A 803 16.40 -15.33 32.69
N PHE A 804 16.43 -16.24 31.71
CA PHE A 804 16.30 -15.87 30.30
C PHE A 804 14.97 -15.19 30.05
N LYS A 805 15.01 -14.14 29.24
CA LYS A 805 13.79 -13.50 28.75
C LYS A 805 13.55 -13.98 27.32
N PHE A 806 12.29 -14.27 27.01
CA PHE A 806 11.86 -14.49 25.64
C PHE A 806 11.12 -13.24 25.18
N LEU A 807 11.66 -12.55 24.18
CA LEU A 807 11.16 -11.28 23.69
C LEU A 807 10.44 -11.48 22.36
N LYS A 808 9.35 -10.73 22.19
CA LYS A 808 8.63 -10.53 20.93
C LYS A 808 8.80 -9.08 20.51
N TYR A 809 9.37 -8.82 19.34
CA TYR A 809 9.48 -7.47 18.79
C TYR A 809 8.70 -7.36 17.47
N SER A 810 7.72 -6.46 17.42
CA SER A 810 6.95 -6.17 16.19
C SER A 810 7.58 -5.00 15.46
N VAL A 811 7.95 -5.21 14.19
CA VAL A 811 8.51 -4.14 13.34
C VAL A 811 7.47 -3.05 13.11
N LYS A 812 6.24 -3.44 12.78
CA LYS A 812 5.14 -2.52 12.48
C LYS A 812 4.79 -1.61 13.65
N ARG A 813 4.71 -2.17 14.85
CA ARG A 813 4.34 -1.42 16.06
C ARG A 813 5.54 -0.80 16.77
N ASN A 814 6.76 -1.11 16.31
CA ASN A 814 8.01 -0.78 16.98
C ASN A 814 7.97 -1.04 18.50
N GLN A 815 7.43 -2.19 18.89
CA GLN A 815 7.15 -2.52 20.29
C GLN A 815 7.76 -3.87 20.66
N THR A 816 8.42 -3.91 21.82
CA THR A 816 8.95 -5.13 22.42
C THR A 816 8.09 -5.57 23.59
N ILE A 817 7.72 -6.85 23.61
CA ILE A 817 6.94 -7.48 24.68
C ILE A 817 7.74 -8.67 25.22
N THR A 818 7.77 -8.83 26.54
CA THR A 818 8.36 -10.03 27.15
C THR A 818 7.29 -11.12 27.24
N LEU A 819 7.60 -12.28 26.66
CA LEU A 819 6.80 -13.50 26.68
C LEU A 819 7.26 -14.43 27.81
N SER A 820 6.51 -15.52 28.03
CA SER A 820 6.93 -16.58 28.95
C SER A 820 8.28 -17.14 28.51
N ALA A 821 9.24 -17.24 29.45
CA ALA A 821 10.54 -17.84 29.18
C ALA A 821 10.41 -19.36 28.92
N PRO A 822 11.31 -19.96 28.12
CA PRO A 822 11.33 -21.41 27.93
C PRO A 822 11.63 -22.11 29.27
N PRO A 823 11.11 -23.34 29.48
CA PRO A 823 11.28 -24.11 30.72
C PRO A 823 12.69 -24.70 30.88
N ILE A 824 13.73 -23.92 30.57
CA ILE A 824 15.12 -24.38 30.61
C ILE A 824 15.86 -23.76 31.77
N VAL A 825 16.39 -24.62 32.63
CA VAL A 825 17.41 -24.25 33.61
C VAL A 825 18.77 -24.49 32.96
N ILE A 826 19.35 -23.47 32.32
CA ILE A 826 20.70 -23.59 31.75
C ILE A 826 21.73 -23.34 32.86
N PRO A 827 22.55 -24.35 33.23
CA PRO A 827 23.54 -24.15 34.28
C PRO A 827 24.76 -23.37 33.80
N ASP A 828 25.15 -23.47 32.52
CA ASP A 828 26.44 -22.98 32.03
C ASP A 828 26.32 -22.12 30.76
N ALA A 829 26.99 -20.96 30.75
CA ALA A 829 26.96 -19.96 29.68
C ALA A 829 27.59 -20.48 28.37
N ASP A 830 28.53 -21.42 28.46
CA ASP A 830 29.24 -21.92 27.27
C ASP A 830 28.40 -22.90 26.44
N THR A 831 27.47 -23.62 27.05
CA THR A 831 26.52 -24.49 26.29
C THR A 831 25.47 -23.72 25.51
N ILE A 832 25.28 -22.44 25.84
CA ILE A 832 24.22 -21.60 25.27
C ILE A 832 24.55 -21.21 23.81
N ARG A 833 25.84 -21.22 23.43
CA ARG A 833 26.30 -20.70 22.12
C ARG A 833 25.92 -21.56 20.91
N LEU A 834 25.30 -22.72 21.12
CA LEU A 834 25.25 -23.82 20.14
C LEU A 834 23.82 -24.24 19.75
N PHE A 835 22.82 -23.39 19.87
CA PHE A 835 21.50 -23.68 19.30
C PHE A 835 20.97 -22.53 18.48
N LYS A 836 19.98 -22.84 17.64
CA LYS A 836 19.26 -21.92 16.77
C LYS A 836 17.77 -22.03 17.07
N ILE A 837 17.11 -20.88 17.06
CA ILE A 837 15.67 -20.77 17.17
C ILE A 837 15.10 -20.69 15.76
N TYR A 838 13.98 -21.37 15.52
CA TYR A 838 13.33 -21.46 14.21
C TYR A 838 11.87 -21.11 14.32
N PHE A 839 11.39 -20.33 13.36
CA PHE A 839 9.96 -20.21 13.10
C PHE A 839 9.56 -21.29 12.09
N ASP A 840 8.51 -22.06 12.39
CA ASP A 840 8.04 -23.15 11.54
C ASP A 840 7.22 -22.70 10.32
N GLY A 841 7.05 -21.39 10.13
CA GLY A 841 6.22 -20.84 9.06
C GLY A 841 4.72 -20.91 9.37
N ASN A 842 4.34 -21.31 10.59
CA ASN A 842 2.95 -21.42 10.99
C ASN A 842 2.73 -20.69 12.32
N ASN A 843 2.68 -21.43 13.43
CA ASN A 843 2.23 -20.92 14.73
C ASN A 843 3.18 -21.31 15.87
N ALA A 844 4.41 -21.73 15.56
CA ALA A 844 5.33 -22.05 16.62
C ALA A 844 6.79 -21.68 16.36
N VAL A 845 7.46 -21.40 17.47
CA VAL A 845 8.88 -21.17 17.54
C VAL A 845 9.53 -22.38 18.21
N HIS A 846 10.54 -22.95 17.57
CA HIS A 846 11.17 -24.19 17.96
C HIS A 846 12.65 -24.01 18.23
N PHE A 847 13.20 -24.77 19.16
CA PHE A 847 14.65 -24.94 19.24
C PHE A 847 15.04 -26.24 19.94
N PHE A 848 16.27 -26.67 19.69
CA PHE A 848 16.92 -27.81 20.36
C PHE A 848 17.92 -27.28 21.35
N TYR A 849 17.87 -27.75 22.59
CA TYR A 849 18.90 -27.39 23.55
C TYR A 849 20.04 -28.43 23.50
N PRO A 850 21.33 -28.04 23.32
CA PRO A 850 22.41 -28.99 23.07
C PRO A 850 22.63 -30.01 24.20
N LYS A 851 22.30 -29.63 25.43
CA LYS A 851 22.39 -30.53 26.60
C LYS A 851 21.26 -31.57 26.64
N PHE A 852 20.13 -31.28 26.00
CA PHE A 852 18.98 -32.17 25.88
C PHE A 852 18.62 -32.34 24.40
N PRO A 853 19.51 -32.95 23.59
CA PRO A 853 19.36 -33.00 22.14
C PRO A 853 18.12 -33.79 21.68
N SER A 854 17.56 -34.62 22.56
CA SER A 854 16.32 -35.39 22.36
C SER A 854 15.04 -34.63 22.77
N VAL A 855 15.12 -33.34 23.10
CA VAL A 855 13.97 -32.52 23.49
C VAL A 855 13.84 -31.36 22.51
N LEU A 856 12.69 -31.30 21.85
CA LEU A 856 12.27 -30.17 21.04
C LEU A 856 11.44 -29.23 21.93
N TYR A 857 11.95 -28.03 22.17
CA TYR A 857 11.19 -26.99 22.86
C TYR A 857 10.36 -26.25 21.82
N LYS A 858 9.06 -26.19 22.04
CA LYS A 858 8.09 -25.56 21.14
C LYS A 858 7.30 -24.50 21.88
N TYR A 859 7.42 -23.26 21.44
CA TYR A 859 6.55 -22.16 21.86
C TYR A 859 5.39 -22.06 20.89
N ASP A 860 4.19 -22.32 21.38
CA ASP A 860 2.96 -22.08 20.64
C ASP A 860 2.64 -20.58 20.71
N ILE A 861 2.73 -19.91 19.56
CA ILE A 861 2.52 -18.46 19.43
C ILE A 861 1.08 -18.09 19.78
N VAL A 862 0.11 -18.93 19.41
CA VAL A 862 -1.32 -18.67 19.62
C VAL A 862 -1.69 -18.84 21.08
N ASN A 863 -1.21 -19.91 21.71
CA ASN A 863 -1.49 -20.21 23.11
C ASN A 863 -0.54 -19.52 24.09
N ALA A 864 0.48 -18.82 23.58
CA ALA A 864 1.55 -18.16 24.33
C ALA A 864 2.22 -19.08 25.38
N LYS A 865 2.41 -20.37 25.05
CA LYS A 865 2.89 -21.40 25.98
C LYS A 865 4.02 -22.22 25.38
N TRP A 866 4.98 -22.57 26.24
CA TRP A 866 6.00 -23.56 25.93
C TRP A 866 5.50 -24.98 26.17
N SER A 867 5.94 -25.88 25.31
CA SER A 867 5.80 -27.32 25.43
C SER A 867 7.15 -28.00 25.19
N GLU A 868 7.35 -29.13 25.84
CA GLU A 868 8.53 -29.97 25.68
C GLU A 868 8.12 -31.27 24.99
N ASN A 869 8.55 -31.44 23.75
CA ASN A 869 8.31 -32.67 23.01
C ASN A 869 9.56 -33.53 23.08
N ARG A 870 9.48 -34.62 23.86
CA ARG A 870 10.53 -35.63 23.84
C ARG A 870 10.48 -36.37 22.53
N ILE A 871 11.60 -36.36 21.82
CA ILE A 871 11.77 -37.05 20.57
C ILE A 871 11.89 -38.53 20.89
N VAL A 872 10.91 -39.32 20.47
CA VAL A 872 10.92 -40.76 20.64
C VAL A 872 11.67 -41.36 19.45
N PHE A 873 12.82 -41.97 19.73
CA PHE A 873 13.58 -42.73 18.73
C PHE A 873 12.76 -43.93 18.28
N LYS A 874 12.03 -43.81 17.17
CA LYS A 874 11.54 -44.98 16.43
C LYS A 874 12.78 -45.64 15.83
N LYS A 875 13.23 -46.77 16.41
CA LYS A 875 14.16 -47.65 15.71
C LYS A 875 13.50 -48.00 14.39
N LEU A 876 14.14 -47.65 13.27
CA LEU A 876 13.82 -48.26 11.99
C LEU A 876 13.99 -49.75 12.20
N GLU A 877 12.90 -50.51 12.22
CA GLU A 877 12.97 -51.96 12.18
C GLU A 877 13.69 -52.33 10.87
N ASP A 878 14.80 -53.07 10.99
CA ASP A 878 15.64 -53.46 9.85
C ASP A 878 14.78 -54.23 8.83
N ASN A 879 14.42 -53.56 7.73
CA ASN A 879 13.78 -54.15 6.55
C ASN A 879 14.82 -54.46 5.48
#